data_AF-B9G5K5-F1
#
_entry.id   AF-B9G5K5-F1
#
_cell.length_a   1.000
_cell.length_b   1.000
_cell.length_c   1.000
_cell.angle_alpha   90.00
_cell.angle_beta   90.00
_cell.angle_gamma   90.00
#
_symmetry.space_group_name_H-M   'P 1'
#
loop_
_entity.id
_entity.type
_entity.pdbx_description
1 polymer ?
#
loop_
_entity_poly.entity_id
_entity_poly.type
_entity_poly.pdbx_seq_one_letter_code
_entity_poly.pdbx_strand_id
1 'polypeptide(L)'
;MLLQAALSVSEIEIVQECGMKIAEKCDGLPLAIKIWSKMGLPEELNKAIYLSYEDLSHNLKQCFVYYSLFPKDEIIGIDKIVSMWIAEGFIGKDGYSAQSAGLDYYKELIKRNLLEPQNDYYNEEHCIMHDVVHSFAQHVARDEALVLRDPQNNGILSSSKFRRLSISAEQIEWSNLQNQHCLRTLILFGNIKLKPGDSLRILPSLRTIHVRSSNFSILQDSLCHLKHLRYLELRYTDISELPRNIGRMKFLEHIGVRGCHRLSKLPSSIIKLDNLRHLSIDETKIRAIPRGFSRLLNLDVLWGFPVHGVAQGTAKHYCTLEDVGPVSQLRKLKLKGLENAPSKSAALAELGTKSRLTCLELWCSNDETKDAIVTVEQEQIKELFDLLRPAECLEELTIGGYYGDTVPDWIKMPEAAIFKDLRRLNLQNLVSCIQLPDGLGQLPNLDFFVVDDAPCIKQIGHCLLFEQGQRNMDNKKSSRHVAFPKLHELHLKGMMEWNEWTWEKHVEAMPVLSVLHVKDCNLSHLPPGLPYQARALKRLCVINARNLNSVEGFSSVIKLEVYGNPNLERIVDLPSLQNLTIVNCPKLMLLDGVASVQIMELGDHGMETLPEYLRHLTLRHLKIVCSLNLLRLMSTKHDASRSEWEKISHIMHVEGFASDNGDGILRWYMSYTRDPYNLETNITSR
;
A
#
# COMPACT_ATOMS: atom_id res chain seq x y z
N MET A 1 -1.57 18.09 -17.61
CA MET A 1 -2.28 18.82 -18.69
C MET A 1 -3.46 19.56 -18.05
N LEU A 2 -3.65 20.84 -18.40
CA LEU A 2 -4.69 21.81 -17.98
C LEU A 2 -4.36 22.78 -16.83
N LEU A 3 -3.84 23.95 -17.22
CA LEU A 3 -4.41 25.25 -16.87
C LEU A 3 -4.68 25.96 -18.21
N GLN A 4 -5.89 25.83 -18.75
CA GLN A 4 -6.39 26.71 -19.81
C GLN A 4 -7.21 27.83 -19.15
N ALA A 5 -6.50 28.78 -18.56
CA ALA A 5 -6.95 30.15 -18.47
C ALA A 5 -6.04 30.93 -19.44
N ALA A 6 -6.62 31.79 -20.28
CA ALA A 6 -5.93 32.48 -21.36
C ALA A 6 -4.86 33.44 -20.82
N LEU A 7 -3.67 32.91 -20.56
CA LEU A 7 -2.45 33.68 -20.36
C LEU A 7 -1.99 34.18 -21.74
N SER A 8 -1.56 35.43 -21.80
CA SER A 8 -0.93 35.99 -23.00
C SER A 8 0.34 35.20 -23.33
N VAL A 9 0.74 35.17 -24.61
CA VAL A 9 1.97 34.47 -25.06
C VAL A 9 3.20 34.93 -24.26
N SER A 10 3.26 36.21 -23.88
CA SER A 10 4.29 36.77 -23.00
C SER A 10 4.28 36.23 -21.57
N GLU A 11 3.12 35.90 -21.00
CA GLU A 11 3.03 35.32 -19.65
C GLU A 11 3.41 33.84 -19.64
N ILE A 12 3.16 33.11 -20.74
CA ILE A 12 3.60 31.72 -20.92
C ILE A 12 5.12 31.64 -21.04
N GLU A 13 5.74 32.56 -21.78
CA GLU A 13 7.20 32.65 -21.91
C GLU A 13 7.88 32.96 -20.58
N ILE A 14 7.34 33.90 -19.78
CA ILE A 14 7.88 34.23 -18.45
C ILE A 14 7.75 33.05 -17.48
N VAL A 15 6.62 32.33 -17.50
CA VAL A 15 6.41 31.15 -16.65
C VAL A 15 7.29 29.96 -17.09
N GLN A 16 7.51 29.77 -18.39
CA GLN A 16 8.45 28.78 -18.91
C GLN A 16 9.90 29.12 -18.58
N GLU A 17 10.30 30.39 -18.68
CA GLU A 17 11.65 30.83 -18.36
C GLU A 17 11.93 30.74 -16.86
N CYS A 18 10.97 31.11 -16.00
CA CYS A 18 11.06 30.87 -14.56
C CYS A 18 11.07 29.37 -14.22
N GLY A 19 10.24 28.57 -14.89
CA GLY A 19 10.18 27.12 -14.71
C GLY A 19 11.49 26.42 -15.11
N MET A 20 12.12 26.85 -16.22
CA MET A 20 13.41 26.33 -16.67
C MET A 20 14.55 26.77 -15.74
N LYS A 21 14.57 28.02 -15.26
CA LYS A 21 15.56 28.49 -14.28
C LYS A 21 15.47 27.78 -12.94
N ILE A 22 14.26 27.39 -12.51
CA ILE A 22 14.04 26.58 -11.31
C ILE A 22 14.50 25.14 -11.54
N ALA A 23 14.24 24.56 -12.71
CA ALA A 23 14.69 23.22 -13.05
C ALA A 23 16.23 23.11 -13.17
N GLU A 24 16.88 24.11 -13.78
CA GLU A 24 18.34 24.18 -13.92
C GLU A 24 19.06 24.41 -12.59
N LYS A 25 18.49 25.21 -11.68
CA LYS A 25 19.07 25.44 -10.34
C LYS A 25 18.91 24.27 -9.38
N CYS A 26 17.96 23.36 -9.64
CA CYS A 26 17.66 22.24 -8.77
C CYS A 26 18.45 20.96 -9.11
N ASP A 27 19.33 21.00 -10.11
CA ASP A 27 20.33 20.00 -10.54
C ASP A 27 20.20 18.66 -9.81
N GLY A 28 19.15 17.91 -10.19
CA GLY A 28 18.47 16.96 -9.31
C GLY A 28 19.42 16.13 -8.46
N LEU A 29 19.38 16.28 -7.12
CA LEU A 29 19.56 15.22 -6.11
C LEU A 29 19.65 15.77 -4.64
N PRO A 30 19.49 14.88 -3.62
CA PRO A 30 19.27 15.11 -2.18
C PRO A 30 20.36 15.83 -1.36
N LEU A 31 21.46 16.33 -1.95
CA LEU A 31 22.56 16.90 -1.16
C LEU A 31 22.31 18.33 -0.65
N ALA A 32 21.35 19.05 -1.22
CA ALA A 32 21.05 20.43 -0.79
C ALA A 32 20.34 20.49 0.58
N ILE A 33 19.71 19.39 1.02
CA ILE A 33 18.93 19.30 2.26
C ILE A 33 19.78 19.48 3.53
N LYS A 34 21.07 19.08 3.50
CA LYS A 34 21.97 19.25 4.67
C LYS A 34 22.49 20.68 4.83
N ILE A 35 22.45 21.49 3.78
CA ILE A 35 22.91 22.89 3.79
C ILE A 35 21.76 23.83 4.18
N TRP A 36 20.52 23.51 3.80
CA TRP A 36 19.34 24.33 4.06
C TRP A 36 18.93 24.42 5.53
N SER A 37 19.27 23.41 6.36
CA SER A 37 19.07 23.48 7.82
C SER A 37 19.96 24.52 8.51
N LYS A 38 21.06 24.94 7.86
CA LYS A 38 22.01 25.94 8.38
C LYS A 38 21.92 27.32 7.71
N MET A 39 21.49 27.41 6.45
CA MET A 39 21.54 28.67 5.67
C MET A 39 20.17 29.32 5.37
N GLY A 40 19.05 28.63 5.66
CA GLY A 40 17.72 29.11 5.27
C GLY A 40 17.36 28.78 3.82
N LEU A 41 16.05 28.78 3.54
CA LEU A 41 15.47 28.47 2.22
C LEU A 41 15.81 29.57 1.19
N PRO A 42 16.06 29.23 -0.09
CA PRO A 42 16.15 30.23 -1.15
C PRO A 42 14.90 31.13 -1.15
N GLU A 43 15.09 32.45 -1.15
CA GLU A 43 14.01 33.43 -0.94
C GLU A 43 12.86 33.27 -1.95
N GLU A 44 13.19 32.92 -3.20
CA GLU A 44 12.24 32.66 -4.29
C GLU A 44 11.35 31.43 -4.02
N LEU A 45 11.94 30.31 -3.60
CA LEU A 45 11.22 29.06 -3.30
C LEU A 45 10.40 29.18 -2.01
N ASN A 46 10.97 29.86 -1.01
CA ASN A 46 10.26 30.18 0.22
C ASN A 46 9.04 31.07 -0.07
N LYS A 47 9.18 32.05 -0.96
CA LYS A 47 8.08 32.92 -1.39
C LYS A 47 6.99 32.15 -2.13
N ALA A 48 7.33 31.22 -3.02
CA ALA A 48 6.34 30.42 -3.75
C ALA A 48 5.51 29.52 -2.81
N ILE A 49 6.18 28.81 -1.90
CA ILE A 49 5.49 27.96 -0.89
C ILE A 49 4.68 28.84 0.07
N TYR A 50 5.23 29.98 0.49
CA TYR A 50 4.53 30.94 1.34
C TYR A 50 3.25 31.47 0.67
N LEU A 51 3.29 31.82 -0.62
CA LEU A 51 2.09 32.26 -1.35
C LEU A 51 1.05 31.15 -1.46
N SER A 52 1.47 29.91 -1.74
CA SER A 52 0.57 28.75 -1.77
C SER A 52 -0.07 28.51 -0.40
N TYR A 53 0.71 28.65 0.68
CA TYR A 53 0.22 28.56 2.05
C TYR A 53 -0.73 29.70 2.40
N GLU A 54 -0.41 30.94 2.05
CA GLU A 54 -1.24 32.11 2.39
C GLU A 54 -2.62 32.06 1.76
N ASP A 55 -2.73 31.49 0.56
CA ASP A 55 -4.00 31.29 -0.15
C ASP A 55 -4.87 30.17 0.45
N LEU A 56 -4.34 29.34 1.35
CA LEU A 56 -5.14 28.31 2.04
C LEU A 56 -6.15 28.96 2.99
N SER A 57 -7.35 28.36 3.07
CA SER A 57 -8.31 28.73 4.11
C SER A 57 -7.73 28.53 5.51
N HIS A 58 -8.23 29.28 6.50
CA HIS A 58 -7.72 29.24 7.87
C HIS A 58 -7.64 27.82 8.45
N ASN A 59 -8.68 27.01 8.25
CA ASN A 59 -8.72 25.65 8.76
C ASN A 59 -7.75 24.73 8.02
N LEU A 60 -7.61 24.92 6.70
CA LEU A 60 -6.69 24.15 5.88
C LEU A 60 -5.22 24.48 6.20
N LYS A 61 -4.90 25.74 6.54
CA LYS A 61 -3.58 26.14 7.08
C LYS A 61 -3.22 25.31 8.32
N GLN A 62 -4.17 25.10 9.24
CA GLN A 62 -3.94 24.29 10.44
C GLN A 62 -3.72 22.81 10.09
N CYS A 63 -4.52 22.25 9.20
CA CYS A 63 -4.38 20.87 8.71
C CYS A 63 -3.00 20.64 8.06
N PHE A 64 -2.57 21.57 7.20
CA PHE A 64 -1.27 21.56 6.54
C PHE A 64 -0.12 21.57 7.55
N VAL A 65 -0.12 22.54 8.48
CA VAL A 65 0.93 22.66 9.51
C VAL A 65 0.97 21.40 10.40
N TYR A 66 -0.20 20.85 10.75
CA TYR A 66 -0.29 19.63 11.57
C TYR A 66 0.36 18.42 10.90
N TYR A 67 0.29 18.31 9.57
CA TYR A 67 0.91 17.20 8.84
C TYR A 67 2.45 17.19 9.01
N SER A 68 3.08 18.34 9.20
CA SER A 68 4.54 18.44 9.40
C SER A 68 5.05 17.86 10.73
N LEU A 69 4.14 17.47 11.63
CA LEU A 69 4.49 16.84 12.90
C LEU A 69 5.04 15.42 12.71
N PHE A 70 4.74 14.77 11.59
CA PHE A 70 5.18 13.40 11.34
C PHE A 70 6.60 13.35 10.78
N PRO A 71 7.36 12.26 11.04
CA PRO A 71 8.61 11.98 10.36
C PRO A 71 8.41 11.97 8.84
N LYS A 72 9.47 12.33 8.11
CA LYS A 72 9.44 12.46 6.65
C LYS A 72 9.03 11.15 5.95
N ASP A 73 9.50 10.03 6.49
CA ASP A 73 9.27 8.70 5.92
C ASP A 73 8.05 7.99 6.54
N GLU A 74 7.33 8.62 7.48
CA GLU A 74 6.15 7.98 8.07
C GLU A 74 4.94 8.14 7.16
N ILE A 75 4.40 7.00 6.76
CA ILE A 75 3.24 6.92 5.88
C ILE A 75 1.97 6.87 6.72
N ILE A 76 1.10 7.87 6.56
CA ILE A 76 -0.13 8.02 7.34
C ILE A 76 -1.34 8.00 6.43
N GLY A 77 -2.23 7.04 6.70
CA GLY A 77 -3.48 6.89 5.98
C GLY A 77 -4.46 8.04 6.23
N ILE A 78 -5.22 8.38 5.19
CA ILE A 78 -6.17 9.49 5.14
C ILE A 78 -7.18 9.50 6.30
N ASP A 79 -7.76 8.35 6.66
CA ASP A 79 -8.74 8.25 7.75
C ASP A 79 -8.14 8.64 9.10
N LYS A 80 -6.84 8.36 9.30
CA LYS A 80 -6.14 8.66 10.54
C LYS A 80 -5.84 10.15 10.65
N ILE A 81 -5.28 10.75 9.59
CA ILE A 81 -4.93 12.17 9.61
C ILE A 81 -6.19 13.05 9.71
N VAL A 82 -7.26 12.69 8.99
CA VAL A 82 -8.55 13.41 9.09
C VAL A 82 -9.13 13.28 10.50
N SER A 83 -9.11 12.08 11.10
CA SER A 83 -9.54 11.89 12.49
C SER A 83 -8.75 12.74 13.47
N MET A 84 -7.45 12.94 13.26
CA MET A 84 -6.63 13.85 14.08
C MET A 84 -7.00 15.32 13.88
N TRP A 85 -7.25 15.76 12.64
CA TRP A 85 -7.71 17.13 12.37
C TRP A 85 -9.06 17.44 13.03
N ILE A 86 -9.97 16.48 13.04
CA ILE A 86 -11.26 16.57 13.75
C ILE A 86 -11.02 16.60 15.26
N ALA A 87 -10.17 15.73 15.79
CA ALA A 87 -9.84 15.67 17.22
C ALA A 87 -9.22 16.98 17.75
N GLU A 88 -8.36 17.63 16.96
CA GLU A 88 -7.80 18.94 17.30
C GLU A 88 -8.84 20.06 17.16
N GLY A 89 -9.88 19.87 16.34
CA GLY A 89 -10.95 20.81 16.09
C GLY A 89 -10.64 21.81 14.97
N PHE A 90 -9.81 21.42 14.00
CA PHE A 90 -9.54 22.22 12.80
C PHE A 90 -10.70 22.15 11.81
N ILE A 91 -11.43 21.04 11.83
CA ILE A 91 -12.61 20.81 11.02
C ILE A 91 -13.83 20.87 11.95
N GLY A 92 -14.99 21.28 11.41
CA GLY A 92 -16.24 21.46 12.16
C GLY A 92 -16.63 20.24 13.02
N LYS A 93 -17.56 20.44 13.97
CA LYS A 93 -17.93 19.41 14.96
C LYS A 93 -18.98 18.40 14.47
N ASP A 94 -19.67 18.72 13.37
CA ASP A 94 -20.76 17.91 12.86
C ASP A 94 -20.20 16.70 12.12
N GLY A 95 -20.37 15.54 12.72
CA GLY A 95 -19.42 14.46 12.52
C GLY A 95 -19.18 13.98 11.11
N TYR A 96 -20.27 13.70 10.41
CA TYR A 96 -20.24 13.23 9.03
C TYR A 96 -19.72 14.32 8.07
N SER A 97 -20.23 15.55 8.22
CA SER A 97 -19.72 16.69 7.44
C SER A 97 -18.26 17.00 7.73
N ALA A 98 -17.78 16.72 8.95
CA ALA A 98 -16.39 16.92 9.32
C ALA A 98 -15.47 15.93 8.62
N GLN A 99 -15.88 14.66 8.53
CA GLN A 99 -15.10 13.65 7.83
C GLN A 99 -15.05 13.94 6.32
N SER A 100 -16.18 14.31 5.71
CA SER A 100 -16.23 14.71 4.30
C SER A 100 -15.38 15.96 4.04
N ALA A 101 -15.52 17.01 4.85
CA ALA A 101 -14.73 18.23 4.72
C ALA A 101 -13.23 17.97 4.91
N GLY A 102 -12.86 17.04 5.81
CA GLY A 102 -11.48 16.62 5.99
C GLY A 102 -10.90 15.90 4.77
N LEU A 103 -11.70 15.06 4.12
CA LEU A 103 -11.34 14.42 2.85
C LEU A 103 -11.14 15.45 1.75
N ASP A 104 -12.01 16.46 1.66
CA ASP A 104 -11.89 17.54 0.68
C ASP A 104 -10.64 18.39 0.93
N TYR A 105 -10.33 18.68 2.20
CA TYR A 105 -9.09 19.37 2.59
C TYR A 105 -7.85 18.56 2.21
N TYR A 106 -7.85 17.25 2.45
CA TYR A 106 -6.75 16.37 2.07
C TYR A 106 -6.53 16.38 0.55
N LYS A 107 -7.60 16.23 -0.24
CA LYS A 107 -7.56 16.29 -1.70
C LYS A 107 -7.09 17.64 -2.23
N GLU A 108 -7.47 18.75 -1.59
CA GLU A 108 -7.01 20.08 -1.97
C GLU A 108 -5.50 20.26 -1.72
N LEU A 109 -4.95 19.69 -0.64
CA LEU A 109 -3.50 19.71 -0.40
C LEU A 109 -2.73 18.92 -1.46
N ILE A 110 -3.25 17.77 -1.91
CA ILE A 110 -2.68 17.01 -3.03
C ILE A 110 -2.75 17.83 -4.32
N LYS A 111 -3.93 18.39 -4.64
CA LYS A 111 -4.14 19.19 -5.85
C LYS A 111 -3.21 20.40 -5.94
N ARG A 112 -2.81 20.96 -4.79
CA ARG A 112 -1.85 22.08 -4.68
C ARG A 112 -0.39 21.62 -4.62
N ASN A 113 -0.11 20.33 -4.76
CA ASN A 113 1.21 19.70 -4.63
C ASN A 113 1.91 19.99 -3.28
N LEU A 114 1.11 20.18 -2.21
CA LEU A 114 1.62 20.33 -0.84
C LEU A 114 1.76 18.96 -0.14
N LEU A 115 1.06 17.95 -0.65
CA LEU A 115 1.19 16.55 -0.28
C LEU A 115 1.39 15.71 -1.55
N GLU A 116 2.22 14.68 -1.46
CA GLU A 116 2.58 13.80 -2.56
C GLU A 116 2.05 12.38 -2.30
N PRO A 117 1.09 11.90 -3.12
CA PRO A 117 0.61 10.52 -3.03
C PRO A 117 1.74 9.51 -3.22
N GLN A 118 1.69 8.42 -2.44
CA GLN A 118 2.64 7.33 -2.55
C GLN A 118 2.16 6.30 -3.58
N ASN A 119 3.01 6.04 -4.59
CA ASN A 119 2.68 5.17 -5.73
C ASN A 119 2.38 3.71 -5.33
N ASP A 120 2.90 3.25 -4.18
CA ASP A 120 2.68 1.87 -3.71
C ASP A 120 1.31 1.65 -3.04
N TYR A 121 0.55 2.73 -2.84
CA TYR A 121 -0.76 2.69 -2.17
C TYR A 121 -1.88 3.08 -3.12
N TYR A 122 -2.98 2.33 -3.02
CA TYR A 122 -4.16 2.56 -3.84
C TYR A 122 -4.87 3.88 -3.50
N ASN A 123 -5.44 4.54 -4.53
CA ASN A 123 -6.33 5.69 -4.43
C ASN A 123 -5.80 6.89 -3.61
N GLU A 124 -4.48 7.12 -3.64
CA GLU A 124 -3.84 8.24 -2.95
C GLU A 124 -4.11 8.27 -1.43
N GLU A 125 -4.51 7.13 -0.84
CA GLU A 125 -4.89 7.05 0.58
C GLU A 125 -3.74 7.41 1.52
N HIS A 126 -2.51 7.37 1.01
CA HIS A 126 -1.29 7.61 1.75
C HIS A 126 -0.45 8.64 0.99
N CYS A 127 -0.09 9.71 1.68
CA CYS A 127 0.79 10.75 1.15
C CYS A 127 2.02 10.92 2.03
N ILE A 128 3.01 11.63 1.50
CA ILE A 128 4.11 12.23 2.25
C ILE A 128 4.13 13.74 1.97
N MET A 129 4.92 14.47 2.74
CA MET A 129 5.17 15.88 2.50
C MET A 129 6.63 16.05 2.06
N HIS A 130 6.83 16.66 0.90
CA HIS A 130 8.17 16.92 0.36
C HIS A 130 9.03 17.70 1.35
N ASP A 131 10.33 17.43 1.39
CA ASP A 131 11.29 17.93 2.38
C ASP A 131 11.27 19.45 2.60
N VAL A 132 11.16 20.19 1.51
CA VAL A 132 11.12 21.66 1.52
C VAL A 132 9.81 22.16 2.13
N VAL A 133 8.68 21.57 1.72
CA VAL A 133 7.33 21.89 2.22
C VAL A 133 7.21 21.53 3.70
N HIS A 134 7.77 20.39 4.08
CA HIS A 134 7.85 19.90 5.46
C HIS A 134 8.60 20.88 6.36
N SER A 135 9.79 21.32 5.93
CA SER A 135 10.61 22.27 6.68
C SER A 135 9.94 23.64 6.83
N PHE A 136 9.27 24.12 5.77
CA PHE A 136 8.47 25.35 5.81
C PHE A 136 7.32 25.24 6.82
N ALA A 137 6.55 24.15 6.76
CA ALA A 137 5.42 23.93 7.67
C ALA A 137 5.86 23.84 9.13
N GLN A 138 7.01 23.20 9.42
CA GLN A 138 7.59 23.18 10.76
C GLN A 138 8.04 24.57 11.23
N HIS A 139 8.61 25.39 10.34
CA HIS A 139 8.97 26.76 10.65
C HIS A 139 7.73 27.60 11.02
N VAL A 140 6.61 27.42 10.32
CA VAL A 140 5.33 28.05 10.66
C VAL A 140 4.78 27.53 12.00
N ALA A 141 4.99 26.26 12.33
CA ALA A 141 4.49 25.64 13.56
C ALA A 141 5.26 25.99 14.84
N ARG A 142 6.48 26.55 14.72
CA ARG A 142 7.51 26.58 15.77
C ARG A 142 7.08 27.15 17.14
N ASP A 143 6.12 28.07 17.13
CA ASP A 143 5.66 28.75 18.35
C ASP A 143 4.61 27.92 19.11
N GLU A 144 3.95 26.96 18.44
CA GLU A 144 2.93 26.11 19.04
C GLU A 144 3.29 24.62 19.07
N ALA A 145 4.25 24.20 18.25
CA ALA A 145 4.61 22.81 18.06
C ALA A 145 6.11 22.56 18.06
N LEU A 146 6.50 21.38 18.54
CA LEU A 146 7.88 20.92 18.54
C LEU A 146 7.96 19.50 17.97
N VAL A 147 8.92 19.29 17.07
CA VAL A 147 9.28 17.96 16.54
C VAL A 147 10.69 17.62 17.00
N LEU A 148 10.81 16.69 17.94
CA LEU A 148 12.08 16.25 18.53
C LEU A 148 12.61 15.01 17.84
N ARG A 149 13.71 15.19 17.10
CA ARG A 149 14.44 14.11 16.42
C ARG A 149 15.77 13.76 17.08
N ASP A 150 16.40 14.73 17.74
CA ASP A 150 17.68 14.57 18.42
C ASP A 150 17.49 14.68 19.95
N PRO A 151 17.90 13.67 20.74
CA PRO A 151 17.83 13.74 22.20
C PRO A 151 18.64 14.87 22.82
N GLN A 152 19.68 15.40 22.14
CA GLN A 152 20.44 16.57 22.62
C GLN A 152 19.59 17.83 22.73
N ASN A 153 18.46 17.89 22.02
CA ASN A 153 17.53 19.02 22.03
C ASN A 153 16.45 18.90 23.12
N ASN A 154 16.57 17.94 24.05
CA ASN A 154 15.58 17.73 25.11
C ASN A 154 15.42 18.94 26.07
N GLY A 155 16.43 19.80 26.22
CA GLY A 155 16.38 21.00 27.05
C GLY A 155 15.31 22.01 26.61
N ILE A 156 14.84 21.92 25.35
CA ILE A 156 13.75 22.74 24.82
C ILE A 156 12.42 22.41 25.54
N LEU A 157 12.20 21.13 25.90
CA LEU A 157 10.99 20.70 26.61
C LEU A 157 10.88 21.30 28.02
N SER A 158 12.00 21.62 28.64
CA SER A 158 12.05 22.21 29.97
C SER A 158 11.87 23.73 29.94
N SER A 159 12.25 24.39 28.85
CA SER A 159 12.26 25.86 28.71
C SER A 159 11.00 26.43 28.06
N SER A 160 10.30 25.66 27.23
CA SER A 160 9.14 26.14 26.45
C SER A 160 7.92 25.22 26.60
N LYS A 161 6.72 25.78 26.41
CA LYS A 161 5.45 25.03 26.44
C LYS A 161 4.89 24.90 25.04
N PHE A 162 4.50 23.69 24.66
CA PHE A 162 3.97 23.40 23.33
C PHE A 162 2.53 22.90 23.41
N ARG A 163 1.75 23.22 22.39
CA ARG A 163 0.41 22.64 22.18
C ARG A 163 0.49 21.30 21.48
N ARG A 164 1.51 21.08 20.67
CA ARG A 164 1.69 19.86 19.88
C ARG A 164 3.13 19.39 19.97
N LEU A 165 3.32 18.11 20.26
CA LEU A 165 4.65 17.54 20.43
C LEU A 165 4.73 16.24 19.66
N SER A 166 5.75 16.14 18.81
CA SER A 166 6.11 14.91 18.12
C SER A 166 7.53 14.51 18.52
N ILE A 167 7.70 13.25 18.91
CA ILE A 167 8.96 12.73 19.43
C ILE A 167 9.34 11.46 18.67
N SER A 168 10.44 11.56 17.94
CA SER A 168 11.11 10.44 17.27
C SER A 168 12.48 10.15 17.87
N ALA A 169 13.02 11.07 18.66
CA ALA A 169 14.27 10.87 19.39
C ALA A 169 14.18 9.70 20.37
N GLU A 170 15.25 8.92 20.45
CA GLU A 170 15.38 7.86 21.45
C GLU A 170 15.85 8.42 22.79
N GLN A 171 15.67 7.64 23.86
CA GLN A 171 16.27 7.88 25.18
C GLN A 171 15.77 9.12 25.94
N ILE A 172 14.68 9.76 25.51
CA ILE A 172 14.02 10.84 26.27
C ILE A 172 13.38 10.28 27.55
N GLU A 173 13.53 10.96 28.68
CA GLU A 173 12.82 10.58 29.90
C GLU A 173 11.41 11.15 29.92
N TRP A 174 10.44 10.38 30.41
CA TRP A 174 9.05 10.86 30.58
C TRP A 174 8.96 12.11 31.47
N SER A 175 9.88 12.25 32.42
CA SER A 175 10.01 13.41 33.32
C SER A 175 10.17 14.73 32.57
N ASN A 176 10.74 14.74 31.36
CA ASN A 176 10.86 15.94 30.53
C ASN A 176 9.50 16.52 30.11
N LEU A 177 8.42 15.75 30.16
CA LEU A 177 7.07 16.18 29.78
C LEU A 177 6.28 16.82 30.93
N GLN A 178 6.81 16.85 32.15
CA GLN A 178 6.08 17.31 33.35
C GLN A 178 5.55 18.74 33.23
N ASN A 179 6.25 19.62 32.50
CA ASN A 179 5.86 21.04 32.35
C ASN A 179 4.86 21.29 31.20
N GLN A 180 4.49 20.26 30.44
CA GLN A 180 3.69 20.38 29.21
C GLN A 180 2.16 20.31 29.46
N HIS A 181 1.65 21.03 30.47
CA HIS A 181 0.23 20.94 30.86
C HIS A 181 -0.78 21.42 29.79
N CYS A 182 -0.33 22.24 28.84
CA CYS A 182 -1.15 22.76 27.74
C CYS A 182 -1.13 21.86 26.50
N LEU A 183 -0.41 20.73 26.55
CA LEU A 183 -0.25 19.83 25.41
C LEU A 183 -1.58 19.21 25.01
N ARG A 184 -1.93 19.34 23.73
CA ARG A 184 -3.12 18.76 23.12
C ARG A 184 -2.80 17.55 22.25
N THR A 185 -1.67 17.59 21.54
CA THR A 185 -1.21 16.48 20.69
C THR A 185 0.09 15.91 21.21
N LEU A 186 0.15 14.59 21.37
CA LEU A 186 1.37 13.84 21.61
C LEU A 186 1.52 12.74 20.56
N ILE A 187 2.55 12.83 19.73
CA ILE A 187 2.91 11.85 18.69
C ILE A 187 4.26 11.23 19.07
N LEU A 188 4.32 9.90 19.16
CA LEU A 188 5.51 9.16 19.60
C LEU A 188 5.86 8.08 18.59
N PHE A 189 7.06 8.17 18.00
CA PHE A 189 7.65 7.12 17.15
C PHE A 189 8.88 6.45 17.80
N GLY A 190 9.48 7.10 18.79
CA GLY A 190 10.65 6.59 19.51
C GLY A 190 10.30 5.87 20.82
N ASN A 191 11.31 5.30 21.45
CA ASN A 191 11.21 4.73 22.80
C ASN A 191 11.45 5.83 23.83
N ILE A 192 10.42 6.17 24.61
CA ILE A 192 10.55 7.05 25.78
C ILE A 192 10.89 6.18 26.99
N LYS A 193 11.86 6.60 27.81
CA LYS A 193 12.15 5.95 29.08
C LYS A 193 11.03 6.22 30.08
N LEU A 194 10.21 5.21 30.28
CA LEU A 194 9.15 5.18 31.26
C LEU A 194 9.61 4.45 32.52
N LYS A 195 9.30 5.02 33.68
CA LYS A 195 9.59 4.49 35.02
C LYS A 195 8.26 4.10 35.70
N PRO A 196 8.24 3.07 36.57
CA PRO A 196 7.06 2.76 37.36
C PRO A 196 6.56 4.00 38.12
N GLY A 197 5.26 4.31 37.99
CA GLY A 197 4.64 5.51 38.56
C GLY A 197 4.45 6.67 37.57
N ASP A 198 5.07 6.61 36.38
CA ASP A 198 4.79 7.58 35.32
C ASP A 198 3.31 7.55 34.90
N SER A 199 2.79 8.73 34.58
CA SER A 199 1.35 8.91 34.37
C SER A 199 1.04 9.99 33.36
N LEU A 200 0.01 9.76 32.53
CA LEU A 200 -0.56 10.75 31.62
C LEU A 200 -1.32 11.87 32.34
N ARG A 201 -1.55 11.77 33.66
CA ARG A 201 -2.20 12.82 34.46
C ARG A 201 -1.48 14.16 34.41
N ILE A 202 -0.17 14.17 34.14
CA ILE A 202 0.63 15.40 34.01
C ILE A 202 0.28 16.20 32.74
N LEU A 203 -0.40 15.57 31.77
CA LEU A 203 -0.81 16.13 30.47
C LEU A 203 -2.35 16.21 30.36
N PRO A 204 -3.04 16.99 31.21
CA PRO A 204 -4.50 16.95 31.34
C PRO A 204 -5.25 17.46 30.09
N SER A 205 -4.59 18.25 29.24
CA SER A 205 -5.19 18.91 28.07
C SER A 205 -5.18 18.06 26.79
N LEU A 206 -4.66 16.83 26.85
CA LEU A 206 -4.51 15.98 25.67
C LEU A 206 -5.84 15.68 24.99
N ARG A 207 -5.84 15.85 23.67
CA ARG A 207 -6.91 15.50 22.74
C ARG A 207 -6.50 14.37 21.80
N THR A 208 -5.22 14.33 21.43
CA THR A 208 -4.68 13.39 20.45
C THR A 208 -3.45 12.70 21.01
N ILE A 209 -3.50 11.37 21.06
CA ILE A 209 -2.35 10.51 21.35
C ILE A 209 -2.17 9.58 20.15
N HIS A 210 -1.00 9.64 19.53
CA HIS A 210 -0.58 8.71 18.49
C HIS A 210 0.76 8.09 18.89
N VAL A 211 0.81 6.78 19.06
CA VAL A 211 1.99 6.08 19.53
C VAL A 211 2.28 4.90 18.63
N ARG A 212 3.52 4.83 18.18
CA ARG A 212 4.18 3.68 17.58
C ARG A 212 5.45 3.40 18.37
N SER A 213 5.31 2.75 19.52
CA SER A 213 6.39 2.55 20.49
C SER A 213 6.15 1.27 21.31
N SER A 214 7.22 0.59 21.69
CA SER A 214 7.11 -0.75 22.28
C SER A 214 6.85 -0.78 23.79
N ASN A 215 6.83 0.36 24.49
CA ASN A 215 6.79 0.39 25.95
C ASN A 215 5.68 1.26 26.55
N PHE A 216 4.46 1.19 26.02
CA PHE A 216 3.33 1.99 26.48
C PHE A 216 2.54 1.40 27.65
N SER A 217 2.78 0.13 28.02
CA SER A 217 2.07 -0.59 29.08
C SER A 217 2.06 0.14 30.44
N ILE A 218 3.12 0.85 30.80
CA ILE A 218 3.24 1.62 32.06
C ILE A 218 2.18 2.74 32.14
N LEU A 219 1.82 3.35 31.02
CA LEU A 219 0.88 4.48 30.99
C LEU A 219 -0.58 4.04 30.85
N GLN A 220 -0.85 2.76 30.57
CA GLN A 220 -2.17 2.29 30.14
C GLN A 220 -3.29 2.70 31.12
N ASP A 221 -3.12 2.46 32.43
CA ASP A 221 -4.15 2.76 33.43
C ASP A 221 -4.42 4.27 33.58
N SER A 222 -3.43 5.09 33.25
CA SER A 222 -3.55 6.54 33.36
C SER A 222 -4.39 7.16 32.24
N LEU A 223 -4.59 6.48 31.10
CA LEU A 223 -5.40 6.94 29.96
C LEU A 223 -6.80 7.38 30.38
N CYS A 224 -7.43 6.68 31.33
CA CYS A 224 -8.80 6.97 31.77
C CYS A 224 -8.96 8.33 32.48
N HIS A 225 -7.86 9.04 32.78
CA HIS A 225 -7.87 10.38 33.37
C HIS A 225 -7.90 11.50 32.33
N LEU A 226 -7.65 11.20 31.05
CA LEU A 226 -7.61 12.18 29.98
C LEU A 226 -9.03 12.54 29.52
N LYS A 227 -9.64 13.49 30.21
CA LYS A 227 -11.04 13.89 30.00
C LYS A 227 -11.29 14.58 28.66
N HIS A 228 -10.26 15.07 27.98
CA HIS A 228 -10.38 15.77 26.70
C HIS A 228 -9.96 14.92 25.50
N LEU A 229 -9.54 13.67 25.73
CA LEU A 229 -9.03 12.80 24.68
C LEU A 229 -10.14 12.46 23.69
N ARG A 230 -9.83 12.63 22.40
CA ARG A 230 -10.68 12.39 21.24
C ARG A 230 -10.08 11.34 20.31
N TYR A 231 -8.76 11.30 20.22
CA TYR A 231 -8.04 10.37 19.36
C TYR A 231 -7.00 9.59 20.17
N LEU A 232 -7.07 8.26 20.08
CA LEU A 232 -6.10 7.33 20.66
C LEU A 232 -5.69 6.30 19.61
N GLU A 233 -4.43 6.34 19.19
CA GLU A 233 -3.80 5.28 18.38
C GLU A 233 -2.58 4.74 19.13
N LEU A 234 -2.59 3.43 19.39
CA LEU A 234 -1.53 2.68 20.05
C LEU A 234 -1.13 1.53 19.11
N ARG A 235 -0.29 1.82 18.12
CA ARG A 235 0.11 0.86 17.09
C ARG A 235 1.38 0.11 17.51
N TYR A 236 1.38 -1.21 17.37
CA TYR A 236 2.52 -2.08 17.71
C TYR A 236 3.07 -1.85 19.14
N THR A 237 2.19 -1.55 20.09
CA THR A 237 2.58 -1.33 21.50
C THR A 237 2.44 -2.61 22.34
N ASP A 238 3.07 -2.64 23.52
CA ASP A 238 3.08 -3.78 24.43
C ASP A 238 1.89 -3.85 25.40
N ILE A 239 0.85 -3.02 25.20
CA ILE A 239 -0.34 -3.00 26.07
C ILE A 239 -1.01 -4.38 26.10
N SER A 240 -1.43 -4.81 27.28
CA SER A 240 -2.16 -6.07 27.48
C SER A 240 -3.66 -5.86 27.66
N GLU A 241 -4.07 -4.67 28.13
CA GLU A 241 -5.47 -4.28 28.27
C GLU A 241 -5.67 -2.77 28.03
N LEU A 242 -6.86 -2.40 27.58
CA LEU A 242 -7.33 -1.01 27.66
C LEU A 242 -7.96 -0.77 29.04
N PRO A 243 -7.94 0.47 29.57
CA PRO A 243 -8.48 0.77 30.90
C PRO A 243 -9.91 0.29 31.07
N ARG A 244 -10.19 -0.38 32.20
CA ARG A 244 -11.55 -0.86 32.53
C ARG A 244 -12.60 0.25 32.49
N ASN A 245 -12.21 1.48 32.77
CA ASN A 245 -13.05 2.68 32.80
C ASN A 245 -12.98 3.54 31.53
N ILE A 246 -12.52 3.01 30.38
CA ILE A 246 -12.42 3.77 29.12
C ILE A 246 -13.75 4.44 28.74
N GLY A 247 -14.89 3.82 29.06
CA GLY A 247 -16.22 4.40 28.83
C GLY A 247 -16.53 5.72 29.56
N ARG A 248 -15.65 6.21 30.45
CA ARG A 248 -15.74 7.55 31.04
C ARG A 248 -15.21 8.65 30.12
N MET A 249 -14.44 8.30 29.09
CA MET A 249 -13.80 9.22 28.16
C MET A 249 -14.80 9.64 27.07
N LYS A 250 -15.79 10.46 27.44
CA LYS A 250 -16.98 10.76 26.61
C LYS A 250 -16.72 11.49 25.29
N PHE A 251 -15.54 12.06 25.11
CA PHE A 251 -15.14 12.71 23.85
C PHE A 251 -14.34 11.81 22.92
N LEU A 252 -14.07 10.56 23.30
CA LEU A 252 -13.26 9.65 22.48
C LEU A 252 -14.02 9.27 21.20
N GLU A 253 -13.44 9.61 20.06
CA GLU A 253 -14.00 9.43 18.70
C GLU A 253 -13.20 8.39 17.90
N HIS A 254 -11.91 8.23 18.18
CA HIS A 254 -11.02 7.27 17.49
C HIS A 254 -10.24 6.41 18.48
N ILE A 255 -10.31 5.09 18.29
CA ILE A 255 -9.48 4.09 18.98
C ILE A 255 -8.84 3.17 17.94
N GLY A 256 -7.52 3.20 17.86
CA GLY A 256 -6.70 2.25 17.11
C GLY A 256 -5.72 1.52 18.03
N VAL A 257 -5.69 0.19 17.95
CA VAL A 257 -4.77 -0.66 18.72
C VAL A 257 -4.11 -1.72 17.82
N ARG A 258 -3.93 -1.38 16.53
CA ARG A 258 -3.46 -2.34 15.53
C ARG A 258 -2.06 -2.87 15.89
N GLY A 259 -1.90 -4.20 15.82
CA GLY A 259 -0.61 -4.86 16.09
C GLY A 259 -0.24 -4.95 17.57
N CYS A 260 -1.16 -4.61 18.49
CA CYS A 260 -0.98 -4.87 19.91
C CYS A 260 -1.18 -6.36 20.22
N HIS A 261 -0.17 -7.18 19.95
CA HIS A 261 -0.27 -8.64 20.02
C HIS A 261 -0.49 -9.22 21.43
N ARG A 262 -0.35 -8.42 22.49
CA ARG A 262 -0.67 -8.80 23.88
C ARG A 262 -2.11 -8.47 24.28
N LEU A 263 -2.79 -7.58 23.55
CA LEU A 263 -4.15 -7.17 23.82
C LEU A 263 -5.13 -8.28 23.43
N SER A 264 -5.83 -8.84 24.42
CA SER A 264 -6.67 -10.04 24.25
C SER A 264 -8.16 -9.81 24.52
N LYS A 265 -8.52 -8.70 25.16
CA LYS A 265 -9.92 -8.39 25.51
C LYS A 265 -10.17 -6.89 25.41
N LEU A 266 -11.40 -6.53 25.02
CA LEU A 266 -11.90 -5.17 25.15
C LEU A 266 -12.62 -5.00 26.49
N PRO A 267 -12.47 -3.84 27.18
CA PRO A 267 -13.21 -3.55 28.40
C PRO A 267 -14.70 -3.38 28.08
N SER A 268 -15.58 -3.93 28.92
CA SER A 268 -17.04 -3.83 28.73
C SER A 268 -17.58 -2.39 28.71
N SER A 269 -16.83 -1.43 29.26
CA SER A 269 -17.22 -0.02 29.24
C SER A 269 -17.05 0.65 27.87
N ILE A 270 -16.39 0.02 26.89
CA ILE A 270 -16.19 0.59 25.55
C ILE A 270 -17.52 0.91 24.84
N ILE A 271 -18.57 0.13 25.10
CA ILE A 271 -19.92 0.34 24.55
C ILE A 271 -20.61 1.62 25.05
N LYS A 272 -20.01 2.33 26.03
CA LYS A 272 -20.50 3.59 26.57
C LYS A 272 -19.91 4.81 25.84
N LEU A 273 -19.10 4.60 24.81
CA LEU A 273 -18.46 5.66 24.02
C LEU A 273 -19.38 6.09 22.88
N ASP A 274 -20.40 6.89 23.22
CA ASP A 274 -21.48 7.27 22.29
C ASP A 274 -20.97 8.07 21.06
N ASN A 275 -19.79 8.69 21.17
CA ASN A 275 -19.15 9.46 20.09
C ASN A 275 -18.11 8.66 19.29
N LEU A 276 -17.90 7.37 19.59
CA LEU A 276 -16.91 6.55 18.90
C LEU A 276 -17.29 6.35 17.43
N ARG A 277 -16.34 6.66 16.54
CA ARG A 277 -16.49 6.60 15.08
C ARG A 277 -15.52 5.62 14.44
N HIS A 278 -14.33 5.51 14.99
CA HIS A 278 -13.30 4.61 14.50
C HIS A 278 -12.89 3.64 15.59
N LEU A 279 -13.01 2.35 15.30
CA LEU A 279 -12.47 1.28 16.13
C LEU A 279 -11.66 0.32 15.26
N SER A 280 -10.35 0.29 15.48
CA SER A 280 -9.45 -0.66 14.84
C SER A 280 -8.79 -1.56 15.86
N ILE A 281 -9.14 -2.84 15.84
CA ILE A 281 -8.61 -3.92 16.69
C ILE A 281 -7.86 -4.98 15.88
N ASP A 282 -7.50 -4.66 14.64
CA ASP A 282 -6.78 -5.56 13.73
C ASP A 282 -5.41 -5.98 14.29
N GLU A 283 -4.92 -7.17 13.90
CA GLU A 283 -3.64 -7.74 14.36
C GLU A 283 -3.50 -7.84 15.90
N THR A 284 -4.60 -7.95 16.64
CA THR A 284 -4.62 -8.21 18.10
C THR A 284 -5.04 -9.66 18.42
N LYS A 285 -5.01 -10.04 19.71
CA LYS A 285 -5.56 -11.31 20.19
C LYS A 285 -7.01 -11.19 20.66
N ILE A 286 -7.71 -10.11 20.33
CA ILE A 286 -9.12 -9.91 20.70
C ILE A 286 -9.99 -10.89 19.89
N ARG A 287 -10.68 -11.79 20.59
CA ARG A 287 -11.54 -12.82 19.98
C ARG A 287 -13.04 -12.59 20.16
N ALA A 288 -13.43 -11.57 20.92
CA ALA A 288 -14.81 -11.26 21.20
C ALA A 288 -15.00 -9.79 21.59
N ILE A 289 -16.13 -9.22 21.21
CA ILE A 289 -16.54 -7.85 21.55
C ILE A 289 -17.62 -7.90 22.65
N PRO A 290 -17.57 -7.03 23.67
CA PRO A 290 -18.58 -7.00 24.72
C PRO A 290 -19.99 -6.72 24.17
N ARG A 291 -21.00 -7.41 24.71
CA ARG A 291 -22.40 -7.24 24.31
C ARG A 291 -22.88 -5.80 24.44
N GLY A 292 -23.75 -5.38 23.51
CA GLY A 292 -24.30 -4.02 23.44
C GLY A 292 -23.53 -3.10 22.50
N PHE A 293 -22.65 -3.67 21.66
CA PHE A 293 -21.90 -2.96 20.63
C PHE A 293 -22.80 -2.21 19.63
N SER A 294 -23.99 -2.75 19.34
CA SER A 294 -25.02 -2.13 18.50
C SER A 294 -25.50 -0.75 18.97
N ARG A 295 -25.11 -0.29 20.18
CA ARG A 295 -25.35 1.08 20.67
C ARG A 295 -24.42 2.13 20.09
N LEU A 296 -23.31 1.72 19.47
CA LEU A 296 -22.31 2.62 18.88
C LEU A 296 -22.77 3.08 17.50
N LEU A 297 -23.87 3.84 17.45
CA LEU A 297 -24.55 4.22 16.21
C LEU A 297 -23.74 5.18 15.32
N ASN A 298 -22.75 5.88 15.89
CA ASN A 298 -21.87 6.79 15.16
C ASN A 298 -20.64 6.09 14.55
N LEU A 299 -20.53 4.77 14.71
CA LEU A 299 -19.39 4.03 14.21
C LEU A 299 -19.39 3.99 12.68
N ASP A 300 -18.27 4.44 12.14
CA ASP A 300 -18.02 4.72 10.72
C ASP A 300 -16.97 3.74 10.17
N VAL A 301 -15.93 3.47 10.97
CA VAL A 301 -14.86 2.55 10.61
C VAL A 301 -14.71 1.48 11.69
N LEU A 302 -14.79 0.22 11.27
CA LEU A 302 -14.66 -0.94 12.13
C LEU A 302 -13.71 -1.97 11.51
N TRP A 303 -12.47 -1.99 11.99
CA TRP A 303 -11.44 -2.90 11.51
C TRP A 303 -11.19 -4.05 12.47
N GLY A 304 -11.37 -5.28 11.98
CA GLY A 304 -11.01 -6.51 12.69
C GLY A 304 -12.07 -7.02 13.66
N PHE A 305 -13.36 -6.78 13.38
CA PHE A 305 -14.46 -7.34 14.18
C PHE A 305 -14.38 -8.87 14.19
N PRO A 306 -14.11 -9.51 15.34
CA PRO A 306 -14.02 -10.96 15.42
C PRO A 306 -15.43 -11.54 15.48
N VAL A 307 -15.75 -12.39 14.52
CA VAL A 307 -16.95 -13.21 14.53
C VAL A 307 -16.72 -14.35 15.51
N HIS A 308 -17.32 -14.23 16.69
CA HIS A 308 -17.20 -15.23 17.74
C HIS A 308 -18.20 -16.36 17.49
N GLY A 309 -17.74 -17.61 17.51
CA GLY A 309 -18.61 -18.76 17.44
C GLY A 309 -19.41 -18.93 18.73
N VAL A 310 -20.68 -19.32 18.60
CA VAL A 310 -21.56 -19.56 19.75
C VAL A 310 -21.14 -20.87 20.42
N ALA A 311 -20.09 -20.86 21.24
CA ALA A 311 -19.91 -21.93 22.22
C ALA A 311 -21.10 -21.87 23.18
N GLN A 312 -21.86 -22.98 23.30
CA GLN A 312 -23.13 -23.05 24.03
C GLN A 312 -23.03 -22.33 25.39
N GLY A 313 -23.75 -21.21 25.53
CA GLY A 313 -23.83 -20.41 26.77
C GLY A 313 -23.05 -19.08 26.80
N THR A 314 -22.12 -18.83 25.87
CA THR A 314 -21.27 -17.60 25.89
C THR A 314 -21.88 -16.40 25.16
N ALA A 315 -22.84 -16.60 24.26
CA ALA A 315 -23.55 -15.54 23.52
C ALA A 315 -24.26 -14.50 24.42
N LYS A 316 -24.48 -14.81 25.70
CA LYS A 316 -25.07 -13.84 26.65
C LYS A 316 -24.14 -12.67 26.95
N HIS A 317 -22.82 -12.82 26.78
CA HIS A 317 -21.81 -11.85 27.22
C HIS A 317 -21.08 -11.12 26.09
N TYR A 318 -21.10 -11.66 24.87
CA TYR A 318 -20.37 -11.13 23.72
C TYR A 318 -21.28 -10.91 22.52
N CYS A 319 -20.82 -10.05 21.61
CA CYS A 319 -21.50 -9.80 20.36
C CYS A 319 -21.35 -10.94 19.36
N THR A 320 -22.39 -11.12 18.55
CA THR A 320 -22.40 -12.03 17.39
C THR A 320 -22.39 -11.20 16.10
N LEU A 321 -22.35 -11.88 14.96
CA LEU A 321 -22.42 -11.25 13.65
C LEU A 321 -23.68 -10.39 13.45
N GLU A 322 -24.79 -10.77 14.09
CA GLU A 322 -26.08 -10.07 14.04
C GLU A 322 -26.01 -8.66 14.63
N ASP A 323 -25.11 -8.42 15.60
CA ASP A 323 -24.92 -7.09 16.22
C ASP A 323 -24.34 -6.05 15.25
N VAL A 324 -23.84 -6.47 14.08
CA VAL A 324 -23.39 -5.58 12.99
C VAL A 324 -24.58 -4.96 12.25
N GLY A 325 -25.74 -5.63 12.22
CA GLY A 325 -26.95 -5.16 11.54
C GLY A 325 -27.30 -3.71 11.89
N PRO A 326 -27.54 -3.39 13.19
CA PRO A 326 -27.95 -2.05 13.63
C PRO A 326 -26.93 -0.92 13.38
N VAL A 327 -25.66 -1.22 13.11
CA VAL A 327 -24.60 -0.21 12.92
C VAL A 327 -24.58 0.27 11.47
N SER A 328 -25.60 1.05 11.11
CA SER A 328 -25.87 1.45 9.71
C SER A 328 -24.96 2.54 9.15
N GLN A 329 -24.16 3.22 9.99
CA GLN A 329 -23.29 4.33 9.59
C GLN A 329 -21.91 3.89 9.08
N LEU A 330 -21.62 2.59 9.05
CA LEU A 330 -20.33 2.05 8.65
C LEU A 330 -20.01 2.38 7.18
N ARG A 331 -18.86 3.03 6.96
CA ARG A 331 -18.21 3.15 5.64
C ARG A 331 -17.18 2.07 5.38
N LYS A 332 -16.43 1.66 6.41
CA LYS A 332 -15.39 0.64 6.28
C LYS A 332 -15.59 -0.46 7.33
N LEU A 333 -15.67 -1.71 6.89
CA LEU A 333 -15.92 -2.87 7.75
C LEU A 333 -14.99 -4.03 7.40
N LYS A 334 -14.33 -4.58 8.41
CA LYS A 334 -13.62 -5.86 8.33
C LYS A 334 -14.12 -6.85 9.35
N LEU A 335 -14.67 -7.95 8.83
CA LEU A 335 -15.08 -9.10 9.60
C LEU A 335 -13.98 -10.17 9.55
N LYS A 336 -13.68 -10.78 10.69
CA LYS A 336 -12.68 -11.85 10.81
C LYS A 336 -13.26 -13.08 11.47
N GLY A 337 -12.76 -14.25 11.08
CA GLY A 337 -13.16 -15.51 11.68
C GLY A 337 -14.59 -15.90 11.28
N LEU A 338 -14.99 -15.60 10.03
CA LEU A 338 -16.34 -15.85 9.53
C LEU A 338 -16.75 -17.32 9.62
N GLU A 339 -15.80 -18.25 9.56
CA GLU A 339 -16.00 -19.70 9.77
C GLU A 339 -16.62 -20.04 11.13
N ASN A 340 -16.58 -19.12 12.10
CA ASN A 340 -17.14 -19.34 13.42
C ASN A 340 -18.63 -18.97 13.52
N ALA A 341 -19.19 -18.25 12.54
CA ALA A 341 -20.61 -17.87 12.57
C ALA A 341 -21.52 -19.00 12.04
N PRO A 342 -22.71 -19.20 12.64
CA PRO A 342 -23.77 -19.96 11.99
C PRO A 342 -24.23 -19.26 10.69
N SER A 343 -24.40 -19.99 9.59
CA SER A 343 -24.76 -19.40 8.27
C SER A 343 -25.95 -18.44 8.36
N LYS A 344 -27.04 -18.84 9.04
CA LYS A 344 -28.27 -18.05 9.18
C LYS A 344 -28.07 -16.69 9.86
N SER A 345 -27.03 -16.53 10.69
CA SER A 345 -26.74 -15.26 11.37
C SER A 345 -26.16 -14.20 10.43
N ALA A 346 -25.59 -14.61 9.28
CA ALA A 346 -25.02 -13.69 8.30
C ALA A 346 -26.05 -12.76 7.68
N ALA A 347 -27.27 -13.24 7.42
CA ALA A 347 -28.35 -12.42 6.87
C ALA A 347 -28.71 -11.24 7.79
N LEU A 348 -28.59 -11.43 9.11
CA LEU A 348 -28.88 -10.41 10.12
C LEU A 348 -27.78 -9.35 10.26
N ALA A 349 -26.61 -9.56 9.64
CA ALA A 349 -25.62 -8.50 9.50
C ALA A 349 -26.09 -7.39 8.56
N GLU A 350 -27.10 -7.64 7.71
CA GLU A 350 -27.73 -6.68 6.81
C GLU A 350 -26.71 -5.82 6.05
N LEU A 351 -25.71 -6.44 5.42
CA LEU A 351 -24.67 -5.70 4.70
C LEU A 351 -25.26 -4.92 3.50
N GLY A 352 -26.24 -5.49 2.81
CA GLY A 352 -26.93 -4.87 1.68
C GLY A 352 -27.73 -3.61 2.01
N THR A 353 -28.10 -3.39 3.28
CA THR A 353 -28.84 -2.18 3.70
C THR A 353 -27.93 -1.00 4.06
N LYS A 354 -26.61 -1.24 4.17
CA LYS A 354 -25.62 -0.24 4.58
C LYS A 354 -25.22 0.64 3.39
N SER A 355 -26.06 1.63 3.10
CA SER A 355 -25.91 2.57 1.97
C SER A 355 -24.66 3.46 1.96
N ARG A 356 -23.81 3.36 2.99
CA ARG A 356 -22.55 4.09 3.12
C ARG A 356 -21.32 3.20 3.07
N LEU A 357 -21.48 1.87 3.02
CA LEU A 357 -20.40 0.90 3.09
C LEU A 357 -19.62 0.89 1.77
N THR A 358 -18.49 1.59 1.73
CA THR A 358 -17.63 1.71 0.55
C THR A 358 -16.49 0.68 0.57
N CYS A 359 -16.08 0.19 1.75
CA CYS A 359 -15.00 -0.78 1.88
C CYS A 359 -15.42 -1.95 2.78
N LEU A 360 -15.34 -3.17 2.24
CA LEU A 360 -15.70 -4.40 2.92
C LEU A 360 -14.57 -5.43 2.82
N GLU A 361 -14.11 -5.92 3.96
CA GLU A 361 -13.20 -7.06 4.04
C GLU A 361 -13.84 -8.24 4.79
N LEU A 362 -13.92 -9.40 4.14
CA LEU A 362 -14.46 -10.64 4.68
C LEU A 362 -13.32 -11.66 4.83
N TRP A 363 -13.01 -12.03 6.07
CA TRP A 363 -11.89 -12.92 6.37
C TRP A 363 -12.32 -14.17 7.14
N CYS A 364 -11.89 -15.32 6.63
CA CYS A 364 -11.77 -16.55 7.40
C CYS A 364 -10.37 -16.67 8.01
N SER A 365 -10.23 -17.44 9.08
CA SER A 365 -8.92 -17.70 9.69
C SER A 365 -8.14 -18.74 8.89
N ASN A 366 -6.89 -18.43 8.54
CA ASN A 366 -5.93 -19.41 8.04
C ASN A 366 -5.36 -20.18 9.22
N ASP A 367 -5.94 -21.33 9.54
CA ASP A 367 -5.28 -22.28 10.43
C ASP A 367 -4.60 -23.33 9.56
N GLU A 368 -3.31 -23.12 9.27
CA GLU A 368 -2.46 -24.07 8.51
C GLU A 368 -2.40 -25.46 9.18
N THR A 369 -2.92 -25.59 10.41
CA THR A 369 -2.94 -26.84 11.17
C THR A 369 -4.21 -27.67 10.98
N LYS A 370 -5.25 -27.15 10.29
CA LYS A 370 -6.45 -27.93 10.03
C LYS A 370 -6.19 -28.93 8.90
N ASP A 371 -6.35 -30.22 9.23
CA ASP A 371 -6.44 -31.32 8.27
C ASP A 371 -7.48 -31.02 7.17
N ALA A 372 -7.37 -31.73 6.05
CA ALA A 372 -8.18 -31.58 4.85
C ALA A 372 -9.61 -31.08 5.12
N ILE A 373 -9.93 -29.89 4.60
CA ILE A 373 -11.24 -29.24 4.74
C ILE A 373 -12.33 -30.23 4.31
N VAL A 374 -13.30 -30.49 5.19
CA VAL A 374 -14.40 -31.41 4.91
C VAL A 374 -15.43 -30.72 4.01
N THR A 375 -16.00 -31.45 3.04
CA THR A 375 -17.01 -30.92 2.09
C THR A 375 -18.16 -30.18 2.77
N VAL A 376 -18.60 -30.65 3.95
CA VAL A 376 -19.64 -30.00 4.76
C VAL A 376 -19.24 -28.58 5.21
N GLU A 377 -17.98 -28.38 5.62
CA GLU A 377 -17.48 -27.06 6.03
C GLU A 377 -17.44 -26.11 4.83
N GLN A 378 -17.12 -26.63 3.63
CA GLN A 378 -17.13 -25.84 2.40
C GLN A 378 -18.55 -25.39 2.01
N GLU A 379 -19.55 -26.25 2.16
CA GLU A 379 -20.96 -25.90 1.91
C GLU A 379 -21.45 -24.85 2.90
N GLN A 380 -21.11 -24.99 4.19
CA GLN A 380 -21.48 -24.03 5.22
C GLN A 380 -20.86 -22.65 4.97
N ILE A 381 -19.58 -22.58 4.61
CA ILE A 381 -18.93 -21.29 4.34
C ILE A 381 -19.46 -20.64 3.06
N LYS A 382 -19.81 -21.45 2.05
CA LYS A 382 -20.50 -20.98 0.83
C LYS A 382 -21.83 -20.33 1.19
N GLU A 383 -22.71 -21.05 1.89
CA GLU A 383 -24.02 -20.54 2.34
C GLU A 383 -23.86 -19.26 3.17
N LEU A 384 -22.90 -19.24 4.11
CA LEU A 384 -22.64 -18.08 4.94
C LEU A 384 -22.25 -16.85 4.12
N PHE A 385 -21.31 -17.00 3.18
CA PHE A 385 -20.88 -15.87 2.35
C PHE A 385 -21.98 -15.42 1.37
N ASP A 386 -22.81 -16.33 0.85
CA ASP A 386 -23.94 -15.98 -0.01
C ASP A 386 -24.95 -15.07 0.69
N LEU A 387 -25.09 -15.23 2.02
CA LEU A 387 -25.94 -14.37 2.86
C LEU A 387 -25.28 -13.02 3.23
N LEU A 388 -23.97 -12.84 2.99
CA LEU A 388 -23.23 -11.59 3.23
C LEU A 388 -23.20 -10.67 2.00
N ARG A 389 -24.32 -10.57 1.29
CA ARG A 389 -24.45 -9.72 0.11
C ARG A 389 -24.20 -8.24 0.45
N PRO A 390 -23.24 -7.55 -0.21
CA PRO A 390 -22.91 -6.16 0.08
C PRO A 390 -23.92 -5.17 -0.54
N ALA A 391 -23.80 -3.89 -0.13
CA ALA A 391 -24.57 -2.77 -0.70
C ALA A 391 -24.01 -2.33 -2.07
N GLU A 392 -24.84 -1.66 -2.87
CA GLU A 392 -24.46 -1.21 -4.23
C GLU A 392 -23.39 -0.10 -4.26
N CYS A 393 -23.15 0.57 -3.13
CA CYS A 393 -22.16 1.65 -3.02
C CYS A 393 -20.74 1.14 -2.75
N LEU A 394 -20.50 -0.17 -2.87
CA LEU A 394 -19.22 -0.78 -2.53
C LEU A 394 -18.16 -0.43 -3.57
N GLU A 395 -17.10 0.23 -3.12
CA GLU A 395 -15.94 0.62 -3.94
C GLU A 395 -14.77 -0.37 -3.81
N GLU A 396 -14.63 -1.00 -2.64
CA GLU A 396 -13.53 -1.90 -2.32
C GLU A 396 -14.02 -3.18 -1.65
N LEU A 397 -13.65 -4.33 -2.22
CA LEU A 397 -13.94 -5.66 -1.69
C LEU A 397 -12.66 -6.46 -1.50
N THR A 398 -12.44 -6.98 -0.29
CA THR A 398 -11.45 -8.03 -0.03
C THR A 398 -12.13 -9.28 0.51
N ILE A 399 -11.80 -10.43 -0.06
CA ILE A 399 -12.15 -11.75 0.46
C ILE A 399 -10.86 -12.49 0.76
N GLY A 400 -10.69 -12.94 2.00
CA GLY A 400 -9.45 -13.53 2.50
C GLY A 400 -9.67 -14.86 3.22
N GLY A 401 -8.85 -15.86 2.93
CA GLY A 401 -8.89 -17.17 3.60
C GLY A 401 -10.11 -18.02 3.27
N TYR A 402 -10.86 -17.65 2.23
CA TYR A 402 -12.08 -18.35 1.84
C TYR A 402 -11.74 -19.73 1.25
N TYR A 403 -12.41 -20.76 1.76
CA TYR A 403 -12.11 -22.16 1.46
C TYR A 403 -13.27 -22.90 0.77
N GLY A 404 -14.24 -22.17 0.21
CA GLY A 404 -15.21 -22.74 -0.74
C GLY A 404 -14.55 -23.02 -2.09
N ASP A 405 -15.02 -24.06 -2.77
CA ASP A 405 -14.56 -24.43 -4.12
C ASP A 405 -14.90 -23.40 -5.20
N THR A 406 -15.95 -22.63 -4.98
CA THR A 406 -16.47 -21.60 -5.88
C THR A 406 -16.75 -20.36 -5.07
N VAL A 407 -16.49 -19.19 -5.67
CA VAL A 407 -16.82 -17.91 -5.04
C VAL A 407 -18.33 -17.76 -4.82
N PRO A 408 -18.75 -16.90 -3.87
CA PRO A 408 -20.16 -16.60 -3.60
C PRO A 408 -20.95 -16.17 -4.85
N ASP A 409 -22.22 -16.53 -4.90
CA ASP A 409 -23.08 -16.36 -6.08
C ASP A 409 -23.35 -14.90 -6.42
N TRP A 410 -23.37 -13.99 -5.44
CA TRP A 410 -23.51 -12.55 -5.71
C TRP A 410 -22.24 -11.92 -6.32
N ILE A 411 -21.11 -12.63 -6.32
CA ILE A 411 -19.89 -12.22 -7.07
C ILE A 411 -19.99 -12.68 -8.52
N LYS A 412 -20.60 -13.85 -8.75
CA LYS A 412 -20.96 -14.31 -10.10
C LYS A 412 -22.03 -13.35 -10.61
N MET A 413 -21.89 -12.84 -11.83
CA MET A 413 -22.82 -11.82 -12.36
C MET A 413 -24.11 -12.46 -12.89
N PRO A 414 -25.26 -12.19 -12.25
CA PRO A 414 -26.51 -11.95 -12.99
C PRO A 414 -27.12 -10.56 -12.72
N GLU A 415 -26.64 -9.80 -11.72
CA GLU A 415 -27.14 -8.47 -11.35
C GLU A 415 -25.99 -7.44 -11.31
N ALA A 416 -25.66 -6.85 -12.46
CA ALA A 416 -24.61 -5.82 -12.63
C ALA A 416 -24.74 -4.57 -11.72
N ALA A 417 -25.85 -4.42 -10.99
CA ALA A 417 -26.13 -3.27 -10.13
C ALA A 417 -25.27 -3.22 -8.85
N ILE A 418 -24.90 -4.37 -8.26
CA ILE A 418 -24.22 -4.40 -6.94
C ILE A 418 -22.81 -3.80 -7.02
N PHE A 419 -22.09 -4.02 -8.12
CA PHE A 419 -20.68 -3.62 -8.27
C PHE A 419 -20.46 -2.51 -9.29
N LYS A 420 -21.50 -1.70 -9.53
CA LYS A 420 -21.40 -0.56 -10.45
C LYS A 420 -20.28 0.40 -10.04
N ASP A 421 -20.07 0.58 -8.73
CA ASP A 421 -19.07 1.49 -8.15
C ASP A 421 -17.79 0.77 -7.70
N LEU A 422 -17.68 -0.55 -7.90
CA LEU A 422 -16.53 -1.33 -7.44
C LEU A 422 -15.28 -0.95 -8.25
N ARG A 423 -14.26 -0.48 -7.53
CA ARG A 423 -12.97 -0.07 -8.08
C ARG A 423 -11.84 -1.03 -7.73
N ARG A 424 -11.89 -1.61 -6.52
CA ARG A 424 -10.87 -2.54 -6.02
C ARG A 424 -11.46 -3.90 -5.66
N LEU A 425 -10.92 -4.96 -6.27
CA LEU A 425 -11.22 -6.35 -5.91
C LEU A 425 -9.93 -7.07 -5.51
N ASN A 426 -9.92 -7.64 -4.31
CA ASN A 426 -8.78 -8.34 -3.74
C ASN A 426 -9.20 -9.71 -3.22
N LEU A 427 -8.71 -10.77 -3.86
CA LEU A 427 -8.98 -12.16 -3.52
C LEU A 427 -7.70 -12.76 -2.94
N GLN A 428 -7.71 -13.11 -1.65
CA GLN A 428 -6.53 -13.55 -0.93
C GLN A 428 -6.73 -14.94 -0.31
N ASN A 429 -5.73 -15.80 -0.42
CA ASN A 429 -5.71 -17.14 0.15
C ASN A 429 -7.00 -17.94 -0.15
N LEU A 430 -7.32 -18.11 -1.43
CA LEU A 430 -8.45 -18.88 -1.92
C LEU A 430 -8.08 -20.37 -2.07
N VAL A 431 -7.76 -21.02 -0.95
CA VAL A 431 -7.10 -22.34 -0.89
C VAL A 431 -7.79 -23.45 -1.68
N SER A 432 -9.11 -23.46 -1.75
CA SER A 432 -9.88 -24.52 -2.42
C SER A 432 -10.56 -24.04 -3.70
N CYS A 433 -10.45 -22.75 -4.03
CA CYS A 433 -11.20 -22.19 -5.14
C CYS A 433 -10.62 -22.65 -6.48
N ILE A 434 -11.45 -23.26 -7.33
CA ILE A 434 -11.02 -23.85 -8.60
C ILE A 434 -11.17 -22.90 -9.80
N GLN A 435 -11.93 -21.81 -9.64
CA GLN A 435 -12.23 -20.87 -10.71
C GLN A 435 -12.44 -19.45 -10.18
N LEU A 436 -11.96 -18.45 -10.93
CA LEU A 436 -12.35 -17.05 -10.70
C LEU A 436 -13.82 -16.83 -11.11
N PRO A 437 -14.49 -15.80 -10.59
CA PRO A 437 -15.86 -15.48 -10.99
C PRO A 437 -15.95 -15.13 -12.48
N ASP A 438 -16.93 -15.72 -13.16
CA ASP A 438 -17.25 -15.40 -14.54
C ASP A 438 -17.81 -13.97 -14.67
N GLY A 439 -17.46 -13.29 -15.76
CA GLY A 439 -18.00 -11.99 -16.11
C GLY A 439 -17.38 -10.80 -15.37
N LEU A 440 -16.32 -10.97 -14.57
CA LEU A 440 -15.64 -9.86 -13.88
C LEU A 440 -15.17 -8.76 -14.83
N GLY A 441 -14.86 -9.10 -16.08
CA GLY A 441 -14.51 -8.14 -17.13
C GLY A 441 -15.61 -7.13 -17.43
N GLN A 442 -16.85 -7.38 -17.04
CA GLN A 442 -17.96 -6.44 -17.26
C GLN A 442 -18.02 -5.33 -16.21
N LEU A 443 -17.18 -5.36 -15.17
CA LEU A 443 -17.16 -4.35 -14.13
C LEU A 443 -16.68 -3.00 -14.68
N PRO A 444 -17.52 -1.95 -14.68
CA PRO A 444 -17.26 -0.72 -15.43
C PRO A 444 -16.22 0.20 -14.77
N ASN A 445 -16.04 0.08 -13.46
CA ASN A 445 -15.21 0.98 -12.65
C ASN A 445 -14.00 0.29 -12.00
N LEU A 446 -13.81 -1.01 -12.21
CA LEU A 446 -12.70 -1.75 -11.63
C LEU A 446 -11.38 -1.25 -12.20
N ASP A 447 -10.55 -0.64 -11.34
CA ASP A 447 -9.24 -0.10 -11.68
C ASP A 447 -8.08 -0.89 -11.05
N PHE A 448 -8.36 -1.71 -10.03
CA PHE A 448 -7.37 -2.54 -9.35
C PHE A 448 -7.92 -3.95 -9.05
N PHE A 449 -7.29 -4.98 -9.59
CA PHE A 449 -7.67 -6.37 -9.37
C PHE A 449 -6.47 -7.22 -8.92
N VAL A 450 -6.62 -7.90 -7.78
CA VAL A 450 -5.60 -8.78 -7.22
C VAL A 450 -6.18 -10.15 -6.89
N VAL A 451 -5.45 -11.18 -7.31
CA VAL A 451 -5.57 -12.55 -6.82
C VAL A 451 -4.21 -12.91 -6.21
N ASP A 452 -4.20 -13.21 -4.92
CA ASP A 452 -3.00 -13.54 -4.15
C ASP A 452 -3.21 -14.86 -3.41
N ASP A 453 -2.48 -15.88 -3.81
CA ASP A 453 -2.57 -17.26 -3.31
C ASP A 453 -3.95 -17.91 -3.60
N ALA A 454 -4.05 -18.56 -4.76
CA ALA A 454 -5.24 -19.30 -5.20
C ALA A 454 -4.79 -20.58 -5.93
N PRO A 455 -4.26 -21.57 -5.19
CA PRO A 455 -3.43 -22.63 -5.75
C PRO A 455 -4.21 -23.58 -6.67
N CYS A 456 -5.50 -23.81 -6.42
CA CYS A 456 -6.34 -24.77 -7.15
C CYS A 456 -6.89 -24.25 -8.50
N ILE A 457 -6.64 -22.97 -8.84
CA ILE A 457 -7.10 -22.40 -10.11
C ILE A 457 -6.19 -22.89 -11.24
N LYS A 458 -6.78 -23.62 -12.20
CA LYS A 458 -6.04 -24.25 -13.31
C LYS A 458 -5.97 -23.39 -14.57
N GLN A 459 -7.04 -22.65 -14.84
CA GLN A 459 -7.20 -21.90 -16.08
C GLN A 459 -7.89 -20.56 -15.83
N ILE A 460 -7.46 -19.55 -16.58
CA ILE A 460 -8.16 -18.28 -16.71
C ILE A 460 -8.53 -18.14 -18.18
N GLY A 461 -9.82 -18.26 -18.49
CA GLY A 461 -10.32 -18.21 -19.86
C GLY A 461 -11.13 -16.95 -20.17
N HIS A 462 -11.72 -16.95 -21.36
CA HIS A 462 -12.64 -15.91 -21.83
C HIS A 462 -13.82 -15.65 -20.86
N CYS A 463 -14.18 -16.63 -20.02
CA CYS A 463 -15.25 -16.49 -19.04
C CYS A 463 -14.97 -15.42 -17.99
N LEU A 464 -13.69 -15.12 -17.69
CA LEU A 464 -13.33 -14.00 -16.83
C LEU A 464 -13.74 -12.66 -17.47
N LEU A 465 -13.62 -12.55 -18.80
CA LEU A 465 -13.89 -11.32 -19.55
C LEU A 465 -15.39 -11.14 -19.79
N PHE A 466 -16.09 -12.20 -20.18
CA PHE A 466 -17.51 -12.19 -20.58
C PHE A 466 -18.22 -13.47 -20.17
N GLU A 467 -19.53 -13.40 -19.92
CA GLU A 467 -20.35 -14.55 -19.54
C GLU A 467 -20.47 -15.65 -20.62
N GLN A 468 -20.68 -16.88 -20.16
CA GLN A 468 -21.02 -18.05 -20.99
C GLN A 468 -22.44 -17.93 -21.55
N GLY A 469 -22.61 -17.08 -22.55
CA GLY A 469 -23.90 -16.83 -23.22
C GLY A 469 -23.80 -15.83 -24.37
N GLN A 470 -22.77 -14.96 -24.35
CA GLN A 470 -22.48 -14.03 -25.44
C GLN A 470 -21.67 -14.66 -26.60
N ARG A 471 -21.37 -15.96 -26.53
CA ARG A 471 -20.67 -16.70 -27.60
C ARG A 471 -21.47 -16.81 -28.91
N ASN A 472 -22.79 -16.59 -28.89
CA ASN A 472 -23.69 -16.79 -30.04
C ASN A 472 -24.34 -15.48 -30.54
N MET A 473 -23.58 -14.38 -30.68
CA MET A 473 -24.03 -13.23 -31.46
C MET A 473 -23.18 -13.07 -32.72
N ASP A 474 -23.35 -14.02 -33.63
CA ASP A 474 -22.99 -13.83 -35.02
C ASP A 474 -23.79 -12.64 -35.61
N ASN A 475 -23.04 -11.67 -36.13
CA ASN A 475 -23.41 -10.85 -37.29
C ASN A 475 -24.49 -9.74 -37.23
N LYS A 476 -24.96 -9.25 -36.08
CA LYS A 476 -25.73 -7.98 -36.07
C LYS A 476 -25.43 -7.08 -34.88
N LYS A 477 -24.67 -6.00 -35.14
CA LYS A 477 -24.58 -4.73 -34.39
C LYS A 477 -24.99 -4.84 -32.91
N SER A 478 -24.16 -5.49 -32.09
CA SER A 478 -24.27 -5.41 -30.63
C SER A 478 -23.08 -4.60 -30.13
N SER A 479 -23.30 -3.71 -29.16
CA SER A 479 -22.31 -2.84 -28.54
C SER A 479 -21.00 -3.58 -28.27
N ARG A 480 -19.88 -3.09 -28.81
CA ARG A 480 -18.53 -3.56 -28.45
C ARG A 480 -18.31 -3.25 -26.97
N HIS A 481 -18.62 -4.20 -26.10
CA HIS A 481 -18.32 -4.08 -24.68
C HIS A 481 -16.83 -4.41 -24.50
N VAL A 482 -16.08 -3.40 -24.07
CA VAL A 482 -14.67 -3.56 -23.70
C VAL A 482 -14.61 -4.16 -22.31
N ALA A 483 -13.98 -5.33 -22.16
CA ALA A 483 -13.78 -5.93 -20.84
C ALA A 483 -12.75 -5.11 -20.04
N PHE A 484 -13.00 -4.92 -18.74
CA PHE A 484 -12.14 -4.19 -17.81
C PHE A 484 -11.76 -2.79 -18.35
N PRO A 485 -12.74 -1.92 -18.65
CA PRO A 485 -12.49 -0.66 -19.37
C PRO A 485 -11.62 0.33 -18.59
N LYS A 486 -11.57 0.21 -17.25
CA LYS A 486 -10.79 1.09 -16.36
C LYS A 486 -9.65 0.39 -15.61
N LEU A 487 -9.41 -0.90 -15.86
CA LEU A 487 -8.43 -1.68 -15.10
C LEU A 487 -7.02 -1.15 -15.34
N HIS A 488 -6.41 -0.58 -14.30
CA HIS A 488 -5.08 0.03 -14.33
C HIS A 488 -4.02 -0.95 -13.83
N GLU A 489 -4.32 -1.73 -12.78
CA GLU A 489 -3.41 -2.71 -12.19
C GLU A 489 -4.05 -4.09 -12.04
N LEU A 490 -3.31 -5.11 -12.51
CA LEU A 490 -3.69 -6.52 -12.38
C LEU A 490 -2.54 -7.30 -11.75
N HIS A 491 -2.78 -7.92 -10.59
CA HIS A 491 -1.81 -8.84 -9.98
C HIS A 491 -2.39 -10.25 -9.83
N LEU A 492 -1.69 -11.23 -10.37
CA LEU A 492 -2.01 -12.66 -10.29
C LEU A 492 -0.82 -13.36 -9.66
N LYS A 493 -0.97 -13.83 -8.41
CA LYS A 493 0.13 -14.35 -7.59
C LYS A 493 -0.26 -15.66 -6.91
N GLY A 494 0.67 -16.59 -6.76
CA GLY A 494 0.47 -17.82 -5.97
C GLY A 494 -0.59 -18.75 -6.56
N MET A 495 -0.69 -18.81 -7.89
CA MET A 495 -1.65 -19.66 -8.61
C MET A 495 -0.91 -20.89 -9.14
N MET A 496 -0.65 -21.84 -8.26
CA MET A 496 0.33 -22.91 -8.52
C MET A 496 -0.14 -23.95 -9.54
N GLU A 497 -1.44 -24.26 -9.65
CA GLU A 497 -1.95 -25.16 -10.70
C GLU A 497 -2.26 -24.44 -12.02
N TRP A 498 -2.14 -23.11 -12.06
CA TRP A 498 -2.48 -22.31 -13.22
C TRP A 498 -1.50 -22.54 -14.36
N ASN A 499 -1.99 -23.11 -15.46
CA ASN A 499 -1.19 -23.49 -16.63
C ASN A 499 -1.65 -22.84 -17.95
N GLU A 500 -2.92 -22.41 -18.01
CA GLU A 500 -3.55 -21.87 -19.21
C GLU A 500 -4.16 -20.48 -18.96
N TRP A 501 -3.80 -19.52 -19.80
CA TRP A 501 -4.39 -18.17 -19.83
C TRP A 501 -4.72 -17.77 -21.26
N THR A 502 -6.00 -17.75 -21.63
CA THR A 502 -6.42 -17.67 -23.04
C THR A 502 -7.47 -16.58 -23.31
N TRP A 503 -7.18 -15.73 -24.31
CA TRP A 503 -8.14 -14.88 -25.03
C TRP A 503 -7.59 -14.41 -26.38
N GLU A 504 -8.48 -14.19 -27.34
CA GLU A 504 -8.11 -13.88 -28.73
C GLU A 504 -7.78 -12.39 -28.95
N LYS A 505 -6.98 -12.12 -30.01
CA LYS A 505 -6.56 -10.76 -30.39
C LYS A 505 -7.70 -9.79 -30.69
N HIS A 506 -8.86 -10.28 -31.13
CA HIS A 506 -10.00 -9.44 -31.50
C HIS A 506 -10.89 -9.07 -30.31
N VAL A 507 -10.66 -9.67 -29.15
CA VAL A 507 -11.42 -9.41 -27.92
C VAL A 507 -10.87 -8.14 -27.26
N GLU A 508 -11.67 -7.06 -27.23
CA GLU A 508 -11.27 -5.80 -26.61
C GLU A 508 -11.28 -5.91 -25.08
N ALA A 509 -10.10 -5.88 -24.47
CA ALA A 509 -9.94 -6.02 -23.02
C ALA A 509 -8.80 -5.17 -22.46
N MET A 510 -9.02 -4.60 -21.27
CA MET A 510 -8.00 -3.94 -20.45
C MET A 510 -7.23 -2.81 -21.18
N PRO A 511 -7.91 -1.85 -21.85
CA PRO A 511 -7.26 -0.86 -22.71
C PRO A 511 -6.33 0.11 -21.96
N VAL A 512 -6.57 0.32 -20.66
CA VAL A 512 -5.82 1.25 -19.80
C VAL A 512 -4.90 0.55 -18.79
N LEU A 513 -4.72 -0.77 -18.91
CA LEU A 513 -3.84 -1.53 -18.03
C LEU A 513 -2.42 -1.01 -18.13
N SER A 514 -1.84 -0.57 -17.01
CA SER A 514 -0.52 0.05 -16.92
C SER A 514 0.48 -0.87 -16.22
N VAL A 515 0.01 -1.65 -15.24
CA VAL A 515 0.84 -2.56 -14.43
C VAL A 515 0.26 -3.97 -14.43
N LEU A 516 1.08 -4.95 -14.81
CA LEU A 516 0.75 -6.38 -14.74
C LEU A 516 1.81 -7.12 -13.94
N HIS A 517 1.41 -7.79 -12.86
CA HIS A 517 2.26 -8.73 -12.11
C HIS A 517 1.72 -10.14 -12.24
N VAL A 518 2.57 -11.06 -12.70
CA VAL A 518 2.32 -12.50 -12.75
C VAL A 518 3.41 -13.16 -11.91
N LYS A 519 3.05 -13.75 -10.76
CA LYS A 519 4.03 -14.30 -9.81
C LYS A 519 3.66 -15.70 -9.35
N ASP A 520 4.66 -16.54 -9.15
CA ASP A 520 4.53 -17.86 -8.50
C ASP A 520 3.42 -18.71 -9.14
N CYS A 521 3.62 -19.10 -10.40
CA CYS A 521 2.63 -19.83 -11.20
C CYS A 521 3.29 -20.82 -12.19
N ASN A 522 2.48 -21.70 -12.76
CA ASN A 522 2.92 -22.70 -13.76
C ASN A 522 2.47 -22.35 -15.20
N LEU A 523 2.20 -21.06 -15.45
CA LEU A 523 1.71 -20.56 -16.73
C LEU A 523 2.68 -20.89 -17.87
N SER A 524 2.16 -21.39 -18.98
CA SER A 524 2.95 -21.79 -20.16
C SER A 524 3.19 -20.65 -21.15
N HIS A 525 2.19 -19.78 -21.35
CA HIS A 525 2.24 -18.66 -22.27
C HIS A 525 1.35 -17.52 -21.79
N LEU A 526 1.71 -16.29 -22.17
CA LEU A 526 0.82 -15.15 -22.03
C LEU A 526 -0.24 -15.17 -23.16
N PRO A 527 -1.47 -14.75 -22.89
CA PRO A 527 -2.56 -14.80 -23.86
C PRO A 527 -2.30 -13.90 -25.08
N PRO A 528 -2.59 -14.37 -26.31
CA PRO A 528 -2.27 -13.64 -27.53
C PRO A 528 -2.93 -12.26 -27.65
N GLY A 529 -4.10 -12.05 -27.06
CA GLY A 529 -4.76 -10.75 -27.10
C GLY A 529 -4.17 -9.72 -26.13
N LEU A 530 -3.41 -10.13 -25.12
CA LEU A 530 -2.82 -9.22 -24.12
C LEU A 530 -1.89 -8.19 -24.74
N PRO A 531 -0.84 -8.57 -25.48
CA PRO A 531 0.07 -7.60 -26.10
C PRO A 531 -0.64 -6.69 -27.13
N TYR A 532 -1.75 -7.15 -27.73
CA TYR A 532 -2.46 -6.41 -28.77
C TYR A 532 -3.44 -5.35 -28.21
N GLN A 533 -4.07 -5.65 -27.06
CA GLN A 533 -5.17 -4.88 -26.49
C GLN A 533 -4.72 -3.99 -25.33
N ALA A 534 -3.81 -4.46 -24.48
CA ALA A 534 -3.27 -3.70 -23.34
C ALA A 534 -2.19 -2.69 -23.79
N ARG A 535 -2.57 -1.75 -24.66
CA ARG A 535 -1.64 -0.77 -25.28
C ARG A 535 -1.12 0.30 -24.32
N ALA A 536 -1.69 0.39 -23.13
CA ALA A 536 -1.22 1.27 -22.06
C ALA A 536 -0.16 0.60 -21.17
N LEU A 537 0.12 -0.71 -21.32
CA LEU A 537 0.92 -1.48 -20.37
C LEU A 537 2.35 -0.94 -20.34
N LYS A 538 2.77 -0.39 -19.20
CA LYS A 538 4.10 0.21 -19.00
C LYS A 538 5.03 -0.67 -18.20
N ARG A 539 4.52 -1.41 -17.23
CA ARG A 539 5.29 -2.31 -16.38
C ARG A 539 4.75 -3.72 -16.42
N LEU A 540 5.62 -4.66 -16.81
CA LEU A 540 5.35 -6.08 -16.77
C LEU A 540 6.34 -6.75 -15.81
N CYS A 541 5.82 -7.44 -14.79
CA CYS A 541 6.61 -8.17 -13.80
C CYS A 541 6.20 -9.65 -13.83
N VAL A 542 7.13 -10.53 -14.21
CA VAL A 542 6.91 -11.98 -14.28
C VAL A 542 7.92 -12.68 -13.38
N ILE A 543 7.45 -13.24 -12.27
CA ILE A 543 8.30 -13.85 -11.25
C ILE A 543 7.92 -15.31 -11.06
N ASN A 544 8.88 -16.23 -11.08
CA ASN A 544 8.66 -17.66 -10.81
C ASN A 544 7.54 -18.29 -11.68
N ALA A 545 7.38 -17.85 -12.93
CA ALA A 545 6.51 -18.47 -13.92
C ALA A 545 7.22 -19.68 -14.54
N ARG A 546 7.04 -20.85 -13.91
CA ARG A 546 7.94 -22.00 -14.11
C ARG A 546 7.94 -22.55 -15.53
N ASN A 547 6.81 -22.50 -16.24
CA ASN A 547 6.65 -23.07 -17.57
C ASN A 547 6.62 -22.02 -18.69
N LEU A 548 6.80 -20.73 -18.36
CA LEU A 548 6.70 -19.67 -19.35
C LEU A 548 7.90 -19.71 -20.29
N ASN A 549 7.65 -19.91 -21.58
CA ASN A 549 8.71 -20.03 -22.58
C ASN A 549 9.11 -18.69 -23.21
N SER A 550 8.14 -17.78 -23.45
CA SER A 550 8.40 -16.49 -24.08
C SER A 550 7.59 -15.33 -23.49
N VAL A 551 8.15 -14.13 -23.64
CA VAL A 551 7.44 -12.85 -23.45
C VAL A 551 7.56 -12.07 -24.76
N GLU A 552 6.45 -11.90 -25.47
CA GLU A 552 6.49 -11.38 -26.84
C GLU A 552 5.37 -10.38 -27.20
N GLY A 553 5.69 -9.43 -28.09
CA GLY A 553 4.73 -8.55 -28.76
C GLY A 553 4.29 -7.29 -27.99
N PHE A 554 4.92 -6.97 -26.86
CA PHE A 554 4.51 -5.84 -26.01
C PHE A 554 5.11 -4.51 -26.46
N SER A 555 4.40 -3.81 -27.35
CA SER A 555 4.84 -2.53 -27.93
C SER A 555 4.95 -1.36 -26.93
N SER A 556 4.18 -1.36 -25.84
CA SER A 556 4.06 -0.22 -24.90
C SER A 556 4.90 -0.34 -23.63
N VAL A 557 5.43 -1.54 -23.35
CA VAL A 557 6.13 -1.85 -22.09
C VAL A 557 7.45 -1.10 -22.04
N ILE A 558 7.65 -0.35 -20.96
CA ILE A 558 8.86 0.46 -20.69
C ILE A 558 9.76 -0.25 -19.68
N LYS A 559 9.17 -0.98 -18.73
CA LYS A 559 9.89 -1.73 -17.69
C LYS A 559 9.45 -3.19 -17.68
N LEU A 560 10.41 -4.10 -17.87
CA LEU A 560 10.22 -5.55 -17.78
C LEU A 560 11.10 -6.12 -16.65
N GLU A 561 10.47 -6.87 -15.77
CA GLU A 561 11.08 -7.50 -14.61
C GLU A 561 10.82 -9.01 -14.69
N VAL A 562 11.83 -9.81 -15.00
CA VAL A 562 11.74 -11.28 -15.03
C VAL A 562 12.66 -11.90 -13.99
N TYR A 563 12.09 -12.63 -13.03
CA TYR A 563 12.83 -13.20 -11.90
C TYR A 563 12.48 -14.69 -11.74
N GLY A 564 13.49 -15.57 -11.70
CA GLY A 564 13.29 -16.98 -11.37
C GLY A 564 12.43 -17.74 -12.39
N ASN A 565 12.49 -17.40 -13.67
CA ASN A 565 11.75 -18.09 -14.74
C ASN A 565 12.67 -19.10 -15.44
N PRO A 566 12.70 -20.39 -15.02
CA PRO A 566 13.71 -21.35 -15.48
C PRO A 566 13.54 -21.81 -16.92
N ASN A 567 12.33 -21.72 -17.48
CA ASN A 567 12.02 -22.15 -18.85
C ASN A 567 11.88 -21.00 -19.84
N LEU A 568 12.14 -19.75 -19.41
CA LEU A 568 12.06 -18.58 -20.29
C LEU A 568 13.24 -18.62 -21.27
N GLU A 569 12.94 -18.77 -22.56
CA GLU A 569 13.93 -18.93 -23.63
C GLU A 569 14.14 -17.65 -24.44
N ARG A 570 13.10 -16.82 -24.58
CA ARG A 570 13.13 -15.62 -25.45
C ARG A 570 12.27 -14.47 -24.95
N ILE A 571 12.75 -13.25 -25.19
CA ILE A 571 11.99 -12.00 -25.03
C ILE A 571 12.08 -11.25 -26.36
N VAL A 572 10.95 -11.03 -27.04
CA VAL A 572 10.94 -10.58 -28.45
C VAL A 572 9.86 -9.52 -28.70
N ASP A 573 10.15 -8.51 -29.52
CA ASP A 573 9.19 -7.47 -29.94
C ASP A 573 8.70 -6.56 -28.78
N LEU A 574 9.64 -5.96 -28.04
CA LEU A 574 9.36 -4.91 -27.03
C LEU A 574 10.09 -3.59 -27.39
N PRO A 575 9.66 -2.88 -28.44
CA PRO A 575 10.39 -1.73 -28.98
C PRO A 575 10.49 -0.53 -28.04
N SER A 576 9.57 -0.38 -27.07
CA SER A 576 9.57 0.72 -26.10
C SER A 576 10.30 0.39 -24.79
N LEU A 577 10.86 -0.81 -24.66
CA LEU A 577 11.48 -1.28 -23.42
C LEU A 577 12.74 -0.47 -23.13
N GLN A 578 12.79 0.19 -21.97
CA GLN A 578 13.94 1.00 -21.53
C GLN A 578 14.70 0.33 -20.39
N ASN A 579 13.96 -0.31 -19.47
CA ASN A 579 14.49 -0.91 -18.25
C ASN A 579 14.18 -2.41 -18.24
N LEU A 580 15.23 -3.24 -18.27
CA LEU A 580 15.11 -4.69 -18.27
C LEU A 580 15.86 -5.28 -17.08
N THR A 581 15.14 -5.96 -16.19
CA THR A 581 15.77 -6.76 -15.13
C THR A 581 15.52 -8.23 -15.39
N ILE A 582 16.58 -9.02 -15.47
CA ILE A 582 16.56 -10.48 -15.61
C ILE A 582 17.36 -11.08 -14.47
N VAL A 583 16.71 -11.89 -13.63
CA VAL A 583 17.37 -12.58 -12.52
C VAL A 583 16.99 -14.05 -12.52
N ASN A 584 17.97 -14.96 -12.43
CA ASN A 584 17.79 -16.41 -12.38
C ASN A 584 16.91 -16.97 -13.53
N CYS A 585 17.21 -16.59 -14.77
CA CYS A 585 16.56 -17.08 -16.00
C CYS A 585 17.58 -17.81 -16.89
N PRO A 586 18.05 -19.02 -16.50
CA PRO A 586 19.22 -19.67 -17.10
C PRO A 586 19.04 -20.12 -18.57
N LYS A 587 17.81 -20.28 -19.06
CA LYS A 587 17.52 -20.68 -20.44
C LYS A 587 17.31 -19.50 -21.40
N LEU A 588 17.40 -18.26 -20.93
CA LEU A 588 17.16 -17.10 -21.77
C LEU A 588 18.32 -16.91 -22.74
N MET A 589 18.08 -17.20 -24.03
CA MET A 589 19.10 -17.17 -25.07
C MET A 589 18.87 -16.03 -26.09
N LEU A 590 17.64 -15.56 -26.23
CA LEU A 590 17.26 -14.59 -27.26
C LEU A 590 16.61 -13.33 -26.68
N LEU A 591 17.21 -12.18 -26.99
CA LEU A 591 16.62 -10.86 -26.84
C LEU A 591 16.59 -10.20 -28.22
N ASP A 592 15.40 -9.97 -28.77
CA ASP A 592 15.24 -9.36 -30.11
C ASP A 592 14.10 -8.34 -30.12
N GLY A 593 14.16 -7.35 -31.02
CA GLY A 593 13.17 -6.27 -31.09
C GLY A 593 13.12 -5.37 -29.85
N VAL A 594 14.24 -5.25 -29.11
CA VAL A 594 14.39 -4.49 -27.85
C VAL A 594 15.34 -3.29 -27.98
N ALA A 595 15.26 -2.57 -29.11
CA ALA A 595 16.24 -1.53 -29.47
C ALA A 595 16.33 -0.34 -28.51
N SER A 596 15.30 -0.07 -27.69
CA SER A 596 15.26 1.07 -26.77
C SER A 596 15.87 0.81 -25.40
N VAL A 597 16.37 -0.40 -25.12
CA VAL A 597 16.86 -0.74 -23.77
C VAL A 597 18.09 0.09 -23.44
N GLN A 598 18.02 0.83 -22.35
CA GLN A 598 19.11 1.69 -21.87
C GLN A 598 19.69 1.19 -20.56
N ILE A 599 18.86 0.62 -19.69
CA ILE A 599 19.23 0.17 -18.35
C ILE A 599 18.90 -1.32 -18.26
N MET A 600 19.91 -2.11 -17.91
CA MET A 600 19.77 -3.54 -17.76
C MET A 600 20.35 -4.02 -16.44
N GLU A 601 19.63 -4.89 -15.74
CA GLU A 601 20.12 -5.62 -14.57
C GLU A 601 20.07 -7.12 -14.86
N LEU A 602 21.21 -7.79 -14.74
CA LEU A 602 21.38 -9.23 -14.89
C LEU A 602 21.82 -9.82 -13.56
N GLY A 603 21.10 -10.81 -13.03
CA GLY A 603 21.47 -11.44 -11.77
C GLY A 603 21.39 -12.96 -11.83
N ASP A 604 22.50 -13.65 -11.69
CA ASP A 604 22.54 -15.10 -11.46
C ASP A 604 23.88 -15.46 -10.81
N HIS A 605 23.85 -15.88 -9.54
CA HIS A 605 25.05 -16.21 -8.77
C HIS A 605 25.85 -17.38 -9.37
N GLY A 606 25.21 -18.25 -10.15
CA GLY A 606 25.83 -19.36 -10.86
C GLY A 606 26.30 -19.01 -12.28
N MET A 607 26.11 -17.78 -12.75
CA MET A 607 26.47 -17.39 -14.11
C MET A 607 27.99 -17.44 -14.31
N GLU A 608 28.43 -18.33 -15.21
CA GLU A 608 29.86 -18.55 -15.54
C GLU A 608 30.30 -17.82 -16.82
N THR A 609 29.37 -17.49 -17.71
CA THR A 609 29.62 -16.74 -18.95
C THR A 609 28.55 -15.68 -19.16
N LEU A 610 28.90 -14.58 -19.82
CA LEU A 610 27.93 -13.54 -20.19
C LEU A 610 27.10 -14.00 -21.39
N PRO A 611 25.79 -13.68 -21.42
CA PRO A 611 24.93 -14.01 -22.55
C PRO A 611 25.36 -13.33 -23.85
N GLU A 612 25.24 -14.05 -24.97
CA GLU A 612 25.67 -13.56 -26.29
C GLU A 612 24.86 -12.35 -26.78
N TYR A 613 23.59 -12.25 -26.39
CA TYR A 613 22.74 -11.12 -26.78
C TYR A 613 23.29 -9.77 -26.32
N LEU A 614 24.13 -9.70 -25.28
CA LEU A 614 24.73 -8.46 -24.80
C LEU A 614 25.56 -7.75 -25.87
N ARG A 615 26.18 -8.49 -26.81
CA ARG A 615 27.00 -7.91 -27.89
C ARG A 615 26.23 -6.97 -28.80
N HIS A 616 24.92 -7.18 -28.92
CA HIS A 616 24.07 -6.49 -29.89
C HIS A 616 23.24 -5.36 -29.27
N LEU A 617 23.32 -5.16 -27.95
CA LEU A 617 22.53 -4.16 -27.24
C LEU A 617 23.30 -2.84 -27.07
N THR A 618 22.60 -1.72 -27.21
CA THR A 618 23.20 -0.38 -27.02
C THR A 618 22.88 0.17 -25.63
N LEU A 619 23.41 -0.48 -24.58
CA LEU A 619 23.11 -0.14 -23.19
C LEU A 619 23.86 1.12 -22.71
N ARG A 620 23.20 1.94 -21.88
CA ARG A 620 23.83 3.04 -21.12
C ARG A 620 24.37 2.54 -19.79
N HIS A 621 23.63 1.67 -19.12
CA HIS A 621 23.96 1.16 -17.81
C HIS A 621 23.65 -0.34 -17.74
N LEU A 622 24.63 -1.13 -17.31
CA LEU A 622 24.49 -2.56 -17.06
C LEU A 622 24.94 -2.89 -15.64
N LYS A 623 24.04 -3.44 -14.84
CA LYS A 623 24.35 -4.01 -13.53
C LYS A 623 24.33 -5.53 -13.62
N ILE A 624 25.39 -6.19 -13.15
CA ILE A 624 25.54 -7.65 -13.17
C ILE A 624 25.79 -8.16 -11.75
N VAL A 625 25.03 -9.16 -11.33
CA VAL A 625 25.33 -10.00 -10.16
C VAL A 625 25.66 -11.40 -10.68
N CYS A 626 26.89 -11.86 -10.47
CA CYS A 626 27.38 -13.11 -11.08
C CYS A 626 28.28 -13.93 -10.15
N SER A 627 28.80 -15.05 -10.66
CA SER A 627 29.85 -15.81 -9.98
C SER A 627 31.15 -14.99 -9.88
N LEU A 628 31.97 -15.27 -8.86
CA LEU A 628 33.28 -14.63 -8.69
C LEU A 628 34.22 -14.90 -9.87
N ASN A 629 34.11 -16.09 -10.47
CA ASN A 629 34.91 -16.46 -11.64
C ASN A 629 34.56 -15.59 -12.85
N LEU A 630 33.27 -15.38 -13.14
CA LEU A 630 32.85 -14.51 -14.24
C LEU A 630 33.25 -13.05 -13.97
N LEU A 631 33.10 -12.58 -12.73
CA LEU A 631 33.52 -11.24 -12.34
C LEU A 631 35.03 -11.02 -12.61
N ARG A 632 35.87 -12.02 -12.35
CA ARG A 632 37.30 -12.00 -12.70
C ARG A 632 37.52 -11.93 -14.21
N LEU A 633 36.82 -12.74 -15.00
CA LEU A 633 36.93 -12.75 -16.47
C LEU A 633 36.50 -11.41 -17.11
N MET A 634 35.55 -10.71 -16.50
CA MET A 634 35.17 -9.36 -16.92
C MET A 634 36.22 -8.30 -16.54
N SER A 635 37.04 -8.53 -15.52
CA SER A 635 38.08 -7.59 -15.07
C SER A 635 39.42 -7.71 -15.82
N THR A 636 39.67 -8.82 -16.54
CA THR A 636 40.95 -9.10 -17.21
C THR A 636 40.92 -8.73 -18.71
N LYS A 637 41.53 -7.59 -19.05
CA LYS A 637 41.64 -7.09 -20.44
C LYS A 637 42.58 -7.87 -21.37
N HIS A 638 43.46 -8.72 -20.82
CA HIS A 638 44.69 -9.15 -21.51
C HIS A 638 44.76 -10.63 -21.93
N ASP A 639 43.72 -11.43 -21.69
CA ASP A 639 43.72 -12.85 -22.05
C ASP A 639 42.66 -13.16 -23.13
N ALA A 640 43.05 -12.96 -24.39
CA ALA A 640 42.17 -12.93 -25.56
C ALA A 640 41.41 -14.24 -25.85
N SER A 641 41.73 -15.34 -25.16
CA SER A 641 41.07 -16.65 -25.39
C SER A 641 39.88 -16.94 -24.47
N ARG A 642 39.71 -16.20 -23.37
CA ARG A 642 38.65 -16.42 -22.35
C ARG A 642 37.99 -15.13 -21.83
N SER A 643 38.30 -13.98 -22.43
CA SER A 643 37.80 -12.69 -21.93
C SER A 643 36.34 -12.46 -22.33
N GLU A 644 35.48 -12.26 -21.34
CA GLU A 644 34.08 -11.87 -21.52
C GLU A 644 33.93 -10.35 -21.76
N TRP A 645 35.06 -9.62 -21.71
CA TRP A 645 35.12 -8.16 -21.85
C TRP A 645 34.57 -7.64 -23.17
N GLU A 646 34.78 -8.36 -24.27
CA GLU A 646 34.28 -7.96 -25.60
C GLU A 646 32.76 -7.75 -25.61
N LYS A 647 32.02 -8.52 -24.80
CA LYS A 647 30.56 -8.47 -24.71
C LYS A 647 30.03 -7.22 -24.00
N ILE A 648 30.85 -6.52 -23.22
CA ILE A 648 30.43 -5.37 -22.39
C ILE A 648 31.23 -4.10 -22.62
N SER A 649 32.37 -4.18 -23.31
CA SER A 649 33.27 -3.05 -23.55
C SER A 649 32.62 -1.84 -24.24
N HIS A 650 31.58 -2.07 -25.05
CA HIS A 650 30.86 -1.03 -25.77
C HIS A 650 29.86 -0.27 -24.89
N ILE A 651 29.54 -0.75 -23.69
CA ILE A 651 28.54 -0.18 -22.76
C ILE A 651 29.15 1.03 -22.01
N MET A 652 28.36 2.08 -21.77
CA MET A 652 28.88 3.30 -21.14
C MET A 652 29.25 3.12 -19.66
N HIS A 653 28.39 2.45 -18.88
CA HIS A 653 28.61 2.16 -17.46
C HIS A 653 28.28 0.70 -17.15
N VAL A 654 29.20 -0.01 -16.49
CA VAL A 654 29.00 -1.39 -16.06
C VAL A 654 29.37 -1.53 -14.59
N GLU A 655 28.47 -2.12 -13.80
CA GLU A 655 28.70 -2.49 -12.41
C GLU A 655 28.56 -4.01 -12.27
N GLY A 656 29.62 -4.67 -11.82
CA GLY A 656 29.60 -6.10 -11.54
C GLY A 656 29.74 -6.35 -10.06
N PHE A 657 28.99 -7.29 -9.52
CA PHE A 657 29.04 -7.71 -8.12
C PHE A 657 29.09 -9.24 -8.01
N ALA A 658 29.83 -9.75 -7.03
CA ALA A 658 29.85 -11.18 -6.69
C ALA A 658 29.97 -11.42 -5.19
N SER A 659 29.48 -12.58 -4.75
CA SER A 659 29.58 -13.09 -3.38
C SER A 659 30.60 -14.23 -3.26
N ASP A 660 31.15 -14.44 -2.06
CA ASP A 660 31.98 -15.62 -1.77
C ASP A 660 31.09 -16.85 -1.54
N ASN A 661 31.36 -17.94 -2.25
CA ASN A 661 30.76 -19.25 -2.01
C ASN A 661 29.22 -19.25 -1.86
N GLY A 662 28.53 -18.33 -2.55
CA GLY A 662 27.06 -18.27 -2.57
C GLY A 662 26.39 -17.77 -1.29
N ASP A 663 27.12 -17.11 -0.38
CA ASP A 663 26.54 -16.60 0.88
C ASP A 663 25.67 -15.34 0.72
N GLY A 664 25.54 -14.83 -0.51
CA GLY A 664 24.69 -13.69 -0.85
C GLY A 664 25.26 -12.33 -0.46
N ILE A 665 26.40 -12.27 0.24
CA ILE A 665 27.03 -11.02 0.64
C ILE A 665 27.95 -10.56 -0.50
N LEU A 666 27.56 -9.47 -1.17
CA LEU A 666 28.32 -8.89 -2.29
C LEU A 666 29.60 -8.21 -1.78
N ARG A 667 30.71 -8.97 -1.74
CA ARG A 667 32.02 -8.50 -1.28
C ARG A 667 32.92 -8.01 -2.41
N TRP A 668 32.72 -8.54 -3.61
CA TRP A 668 33.55 -8.25 -4.77
C TRP A 668 32.79 -7.35 -5.73
N TYR A 669 33.48 -6.34 -6.26
CA TYR A 669 32.92 -5.44 -7.23
C TYR A 669 33.90 -5.09 -8.35
N MET A 670 33.33 -4.76 -9.50
CA MET A 670 33.97 -3.99 -10.54
C MET A 670 33.05 -2.86 -10.98
N SER A 671 33.61 -1.70 -11.28
CA SER A 671 32.91 -0.58 -11.90
C SER A 671 33.72 -0.13 -13.11
N TYR A 672 33.05 -0.02 -14.25
CA TYR A 672 33.64 0.39 -15.51
C TYR A 672 32.85 1.56 -16.09
N THR A 673 33.56 2.60 -16.50
CA THR A 673 33.05 3.69 -17.33
C THR A 673 33.87 3.81 -18.61
N ARG A 674 33.20 4.00 -19.75
CA ARG A 674 33.85 4.04 -21.06
C ARG A 674 34.49 5.40 -21.38
N ASP A 675 33.82 6.50 -21.00
CA ASP A 675 34.24 7.86 -21.34
C ASP A 675 33.94 8.87 -20.20
N PRO A 676 34.95 9.37 -19.46
CA PRO A 676 36.36 8.95 -19.56
C PRO A 676 36.54 7.50 -19.13
N TYR A 677 37.53 6.81 -19.69
CA TYR A 677 37.81 5.42 -19.33
C TYR A 677 38.23 5.33 -17.85
N ASN A 678 37.48 4.59 -17.04
CA ASN A 678 37.85 4.21 -15.67
C ASN A 678 37.41 2.78 -15.38
N LEU A 679 38.29 1.99 -14.75
CA LEU A 679 37.99 0.63 -14.28
C LEU A 679 38.46 0.51 -12.84
N GLU A 680 37.51 0.45 -11.92
CA GLU A 680 37.73 0.27 -10.49
C GLU A 680 37.33 -1.15 -10.10
N THR A 681 38.18 -1.85 -9.37
CA THR A 681 37.85 -3.19 -8.86
C THR A 681 38.62 -3.49 -7.58
N ASN A 682 38.01 -4.24 -6.67
CA ASN A 682 38.67 -4.77 -5.48
C ASN A 682 39.12 -6.23 -5.64
N ILE A 683 39.05 -6.78 -6.84
CA ILE A 683 39.45 -8.15 -7.17
C ILE A 683 40.97 -8.18 -7.33
N THR A 684 41.68 -8.85 -6.43
CA THR A 684 43.14 -8.99 -6.53
C THR A 684 43.50 -10.01 -7.60
N SER A 685 44.41 -9.65 -8.51
CA SER A 685 45.02 -10.56 -9.49
C SER A 685 45.91 -11.60 -8.78
N ARG A 686 45.34 -12.75 -8.41
CA ARG A 686 46.11 -13.94 -8.01
C ARG A 686 45.48 -15.20 -8.58
#